data_AF-A0A8C5LP19-F1
#
_entry.id   AF-A0A8C5LP19-F1
#
_cell.length_a   1.000
_cell.length_b   1.000
_cell.length_c   1.000
_cell.angle_alpha   90.00
_cell.angle_beta   90.00
_cell.angle_gamma   90.00
#
_symmetry.space_group_name_H-M   'P 1'
#
loop_
_entity.id
_entity.type
_entity.pdbx_description
1 polymer ?
#
loop_
_entity_poly.entity_id
_entity_poly.type
_entity_poly.pdbx_seq_one_letter_code
_entity_poly.pdbx_strand_id
1 'polypeptide(L)'
;MRDLRNYANQAKGKTRDAARAADCLEVSLQLLEKKIRPAQQVSETIKDLLKKEQWDLISELTGCKPVHIPKECKKSPFRTITGECNNRKNPSFGAANSAFRRVMPACYEDGKSVPLGGTKGKRVNGYLLPGARDISNIICKIFKKNIVLDNKVTLMFMQFGQQIDHDLTLSVSSPTQSPFFDSVDCQTCCLQKYPCFPIPIPKDDSQFKNQSDCLPVTRTAAACNLECDTRQQINGLSSYMDCSFIYGSDPQTALMLRNMTSNFGLLNVNPHFRDGNLPYPPFNPAAEDACSTKKGETNPFPCFFAGDTRISEQTGISALQIMFLRMHNKVATRLHKMNPSWSGDTLYEVSRKITGACMQHITYNEWLPILLGPKMHEVIPPNNCYDECTDATVANSFTIAFRMGHTLIRDYVYRYDRDYKPLPPQPLYETFFSPGAVLLRDGCDPLIRGLIFTPAKEKLADQLMTDQLRERLYENVGHIPQDLCGLNVQRSRDHGLAAYFAWRRHYNLSVPTNVYELGKLMGNEKVAHKFLTLYQSSENIDLWPAAVSEKAVPGGVVGETLFHIIADQFKHTKCGDRHFYTNCGEFTPAQLRSIKGMTMACLLCENSHIEELPEYAFIVSKRKEYKKCSEICKLDLEPWRGCDPYNHAESEKCGESNGCGESYCCGK
;
A
#
# COMPACT_ATOMS: atom_id res chain seq x y z
N MET A 1 26.74 11.16 -5.32
CA MET A 1 25.74 11.40 -4.26
C MET A 1 24.94 10.11 -4.13
N ARG A 2 24.83 9.49 -2.94
CA ARG A 2 24.06 8.24 -2.77
C ARG A 2 22.57 8.55 -2.89
N ASP A 3 21.85 7.73 -3.64
CA ASP A 3 20.42 7.89 -3.83
C ASP A 3 19.64 7.31 -2.63
N LEU A 4 19.11 8.17 -1.77
CA LEU A 4 18.47 7.75 -0.53
C LEU A 4 16.97 7.41 -0.71
N ARG A 5 16.43 7.49 -1.93
CA ARG A 5 14.99 7.29 -2.22
C ARG A 5 14.52 5.87 -1.99
N ASN A 6 15.40 4.90 -2.23
CA ASN A 6 15.06 3.50 -2.05
C ASN A 6 14.93 3.10 -0.58
N TYR A 7 15.39 3.90 0.38
CA TYR A 7 15.26 3.56 1.81
C TYR A 7 13.80 3.37 2.26
N ALA A 8 12.85 4.02 1.58
CA ALA A 8 11.42 3.84 1.85
C ALA A 8 10.90 2.45 1.45
N ASN A 9 11.43 1.88 0.36
CA ASN A 9 11.03 0.58 -0.19
C ASN A 9 12.10 -0.51 0.00
N GLN A 10 13.17 -0.22 0.75
CA GLN A 10 14.22 -1.18 1.05
C GLN A 10 13.71 -2.19 2.09
N ALA A 11 13.88 -3.47 1.78
CA ALA A 11 13.59 -4.53 2.72
C ALA A 11 14.48 -4.40 3.97
N LYS A 12 13.87 -4.49 5.16
CA LYS A 12 14.54 -4.46 6.47
C LYS A 12 14.18 -5.71 7.29
N GLY A 13 14.99 -6.02 8.30
CA GLY A 13 14.75 -7.16 9.20
C GLY A 13 14.42 -8.46 8.45
N LYS A 14 13.38 -9.16 8.90
CA LYS A 14 12.92 -10.43 8.29
C LYS A 14 12.50 -10.31 6.83
N THR A 15 11.96 -9.15 6.42
CA THR A 15 11.57 -8.93 5.01
C THR A 15 12.80 -8.93 4.10
N ARG A 16 13.94 -8.39 4.57
CA ARG A 16 15.21 -8.45 3.83
C ARG A 16 15.71 -9.88 3.68
N ASP A 17 15.58 -10.66 4.74
CA ASP A 17 16.05 -12.05 4.74
C ASP A 17 15.17 -12.89 3.80
N ALA A 18 13.84 -12.72 3.83
CA ALA A 18 12.90 -13.37 2.91
C ALA A 18 13.16 -12.96 1.44
N ALA A 19 13.35 -11.67 1.17
CA ALA A 19 13.65 -11.17 -0.17
C ALA A 19 14.99 -11.71 -0.71
N ARG A 20 16.03 -11.77 0.14
CA ARG A 20 17.33 -12.35 -0.22
C ARG A 20 17.21 -13.84 -0.51
N ALA A 21 16.46 -14.58 0.29
CA ALA A 21 16.23 -16.00 0.08
C ALA A 21 15.56 -16.25 -1.29
N ALA A 22 14.51 -15.49 -1.60
CA ALA A 22 13.81 -15.59 -2.88
C ALA A 22 14.70 -15.23 -4.08
N ASP A 23 15.50 -14.17 -3.97
CA ASP A 23 16.46 -13.80 -5.01
C ASP A 23 17.51 -14.90 -5.22
N CYS A 24 18.05 -15.49 -4.14
CA CYS A 24 18.97 -16.63 -4.22
C CYS A 24 18.31 -17.84 -4.91
N LEU A 25 17.05 -18.14 -4.60
CA LEU A 25 16.30 -19.22 -5.25
C LEU A 25 16.15 -18.98 -6.75
N GLU A 26 15.65 -17.82 -7.17
CA GLU A 26 15.43 -17.50 -8.58
C GLU A 26 16.75 -17.57 -9.38
N VAL A 27 17.83 -17.00 -8.84
CA VAL A 27 19.15 -17.06 -9.49
C VAL A 27 19.66 -18.51 -9.59
N SER A 28 19.49 -19.31 -8.54
CA SER A 28 19.90 -20.72 -8.55
C SER A 28 19.16 -21.50 -9.64
N LEU A 29 17.85 -21.32 -9.75
CA LEU A 29 17.02 -21.98 -10.76
C LEU A 29 17.41 -21.56 -12.19
N GLN A 30 17.67 -20.26 -12.42
CA GLN A 30 18.15 -19.77 -13.72
C GLN A 30 19.52 -20.35 -14.11
N LEU A 31 20.44 -20.50 -13.15
CA LEU A 31 21.76 -21.10 -13.40
C LEU A 31 21.66 -22.60 -13.71
N LEU A 32 20.80 -23.32 -13.00
CA LEU A 32 20.52 -24.72 -13.28
C LEU A 32 19.91 -24.89 -14.67
N GLU A 33 18.94 -24.05 -15.02
CA GLU A 33 18.29 -24.07 -16.33
C GLU A 33 19.28 -23.84 -17.47
N LYS A 34 20.20 -22.89 -17.33
CA LYS A 34 21.28 -22.65 -18.32
C LYS A 34 22.23 -23.83 -18.47
N LYS A 35 22.47 -24.60 -17.41
CA LYS A 35 23.35 -25.78 -17.44
C LYS A 35 22.67 -27.03 -17.99
N ILE A 36 21.39 -27.23 -17.69
CA ILE A 36 20.67 -28.47 -18.01
C ILE A 36 20.04 -28.42 -19.41
N ARG A 37 19.48 -27.28 -19.84
CA ARG A 37 18.79 -27.17 -21.15
C ARG A 37 19.66 -27.59 -22.34
N PRO A 38 20.94 -27.18 -22.46
CA PRO A 38 21.79 -27.61 -23.58
C PRO A 38 22.04 -29.12 -23.61
N ALA A 39 21.95 -29.80 -22.45
CA ALA A 39 22.29 -31.21 -22.30
C ALA A 39 21.12 -32.16 -22.56
N GLN A 40 19.86 -31.71 -22.45
CA GLN A 40 18.70 -32.63 -22.50
C GLN A 40 17.72 -32.41 -23.67
N GLN A 41 17.81 -31.33 -24.47
CA GLN A 41 16.87 -31.04 -25.58
C GLN A 41 15.37 -31.09 -25.19
N VAL A 42 15.00 -30.88 -23.92
CA VAL A 42 13.61 -31.01 -23.45
C VAL A 42 12.90 -29.66 -23.37
N SER A 43 11.59 -29.67 -23.64
CA SER A 43 10.64 -28.56 -23.48
C SER A 43 10.14 -28.38 -22.02
N GLU A 44 10.64 -29.18 -21.08
CA GLU A 44 10.20 -29.22 -19.68
C GLU A 44 10.78 -28.06 -18.86
N THR A 45 10.05 -27.61 -17.84
CA THR A 45 10.54 -26.56 -16.94
C THR A 45 11.61 -27.12 -16.02
N ILE A 46 12.48 -26.27 -15.45
CA ILE A 46 13.51 -26.72 -14.50
C ILE A 46 12.88 -27.46 -13.31
N LYS A 47 11.64 -27.13 -12.98
CA LYS A 47 10.86 -27.80 -11.94
C LYS A 47 10.54 -29.24 -12.27
N ASP A 48 10.16 -29.52 -13.51
CA ASP A 48 9.85 -30.88 -13.98
C ASP A 48 11.11 -31.76 -14.02
N LEU A 49 12.28 -31.12 -14.23
CA LEU A 49 13.57 -31.80 -14.30
C LEU A 49 14.18 -32.14 -12.93
N LEU A 50 13.78 -31.43 -11.87
CA LEU A 50 14.32 -31.61 -10.52
C LEU A 50 13.44 -32.55 -9.69
N LYS A 51 14.07 -33.56 -9.07
CA LYS A 51 13.39 -34.43 -8.10
C LYS A 51 13.03 -33.65 -6.83
N LYS A 52 12.05 -34.15 -6.07
CA LYS A 52 11.60 -33.53 -4.81
C LYS A 52 12.74 -33.29 -3.82
N GLU A 53 13.66 -34.24 -3.69
CA GLU A 53 14.81 -34.12 -2.77
C GLU A 53 15.77 -33.00 -3.20
N GLN A 54 15.91 -32.77 -4.51
CA GLN A 54 16.72 -31.67 -5.04
C GLN A 54 16.03 -30.33 -4.81
N TRP A 55 14.71 -30.27 -4.97
CA TRP A 55 13.91 -29.10 -4.64
C TRP A 55 14.00 -28.74 -3.15
N ASP A 56 13.84 -29.72 -2.27
CA ASP A 56 13.94 -29.52 -0.83
C ASP A 56 15.33 -29.02 -0.43
N LEU A 57 16.39 -29.59 -1.03
CA LEU A 57 17.77 -29.14 -0.81
C LEU A 57 18.00 -27.71 -1.30
N ILE A 58 17.57 -27.36 -2.52
CA ILE A 58 17.71 -25.99 -3.05
C ILE A 58 16.94 -25.01 -2.17
N SER A 59 15.72 -25.36 -1.77
CA SER A 59 14.89 -24.54 -0.88
C SER A 59 15.56 -24.32 0.47
N GLU A 60 16.21 -25.33 1.03
CA GLU A 60 16.95 -25.23 2.29
C GLU A 60 18.19 -24.35 2.15
N LEU A 61 19.01 -24.58 1.12
CA LEU A 61 20.25 -23.83 0.88
C LEU A 61 20.00 -22.35 0.55
N THR A 62 18.87 -22.04 -0.08
CA THR A 62 18.48 -20.66 -0.42
C THR A 62 17.79 -19.95 0.73
N GLY A 63 17.35 -20.67 1.78
CA GLY A 63 16.56 -20.12 2.88
C GLY A 63 15.07 -19.94 2.56
N CYS A 64 14.60 -20.47 1.41
CA CYS A 64 13.19 -20.43 1.02
C CYS A 64 12.33 -21.55 1.64
N LYS A 65 12.96 -22.53 2.28
CA LYS A 65 12.24 -23.53 3.06
C LYS A 65 11.47 -22.79 4.15
N PRO A 66 10.14 -22.96 4.29
CA PRO A 66 9.38 -22.27 5.31
C PRO A 66 9.87 -22.74 6.69
N VAL A 67 10.77 -21.99 7.31
CA VAL A 67 11.36 -22.36 8.60
C VAL A 67 10.30 -22.30 9.72
N HIS A 68 9.19 -21.59 9.50
CA HIS A 68 8.25 -21.22 10.56
C HIS A 68 6.75 -21.18 10.17
N ILE A 69 6.25 -21.99 9.23
CA ILE A 69 4.79 -22.18 9.18
C ILE A 69 4.38 -22.94 10.45
N PRO A 70 3.57 -22.36 11.35
CA PRO A 70 3.19 -23.04 12.58
C PRO A 70 2.40 -24.30 12.22
N LYS A 71 2.86 -25.47 12.66
CA LYS A 71 2.10 -26.72 12.52
C LYS A 71 0.77 -26.65 13.28
N GLU A 72 0.76 -25.91 14.38
CA GLU A 72 -0.43 -25.64 15.19
C GLU A 72 -0.47 -24.16 15.59
N CYS A 73 -1.64 -23.56 15.48
CA CYS A 73 -1.88 -22.18 15.86
C CYS A 73 -2.31 -22.07 17.33
N LYS A 74 -1.60 -21.27 18.12
CA LYS A 74 -1.96 -21.00 19.51
C LYS A 74 -3.35 -20.35 19.57
N LYS A 75 -4.22 -20.85 20.47
CA LYS A 75 -5.49 -20.18 20.80
C LYS A 75 -5.16 -18.84 21.47
N SER A 76 -5.44 -17.74 20.77
CA SER A 76 -5.22 -16.36 21.22
C SER A 76 -6.38 -15.49 20.75
N PRO A 77 -6.91 -14.57 21.59
CA PRO A 77 -7.90 -13.58 21.18
C PRO A 77 -7.29 -12.40 20.41
N PHE A 78 -5.95 -12.34 20.32
CA PHE A 78 -5.20 -11.28 19.66
C PHE A 78 -4.52 -11.78 18.39
N ARG A 79 -4.39 -10.86 17.43
CA ARG A 79 -3.63 -11.06 16.18
C ARG A 79 -2.14 -11.24 16.49
N THR A 80 -1.46 -12.09 15.74
CA THR A 80 0.00 -12.06 15.67
C THR A 80 0.47 -10.75 15.02
N ILE A 81 1.73 -10.37 15.21
CA ILE A 81 2.33 -9.22 14.51
C ILE A 81 2.53 -9.50 13.02
N THR A 82 2.83 -10.76 12.67
CA THR A 82 3.11 -11.19 11.30
C THR A 82 1.85 -11.43 10.47
N GLY A 83 0.67 -11.52 11.10
CA GLY A 83 -0.58 -11.95 10.46
C GLY A 83 -0.75 -13.48 10.36
N GLU A 84 0.28 -14.26 10.71
CA GLU A 84 0.19 -15.72 10.75
C GLU A 84 -0.91 -16.20 11.71
N CYS A 85 -1.49 -17.36 11.42
CA CYS A 85 -2.53 -17.99 12.24
C CYS A 85 -3.86 -17.21 12.35
N ASN A 86 -4.08 -16.20 11.50
CA ASN A 86 -5.41 -15.66 11.32
C ASN A 86 -6.35 -16.74 10.74
N ASN A 87 -5.95 -17.33 9.61
CA ASN A 87 -6.57 -18.54 9.08
C ASN A 87 -5.96 -19.78 9.77
N ARG A 88 -6.79 -20.68 10.34
CA ARG A 88 -6.27 -21.85 11.08
C ARG A 88 -5.98 -23.04 10.17
N LYS A 89 -6.68 -23.15 9.03
CA LYS A 89 -6.41 -24.17 8.00
C LYS A 89 -5.14 -23.86 7.21
N ASN A 90 -4.94 -22.59 6.85
CA ASN A 90 -3.78 -22.10 6.10
C ASN A 90 -3.09 -20.97 6.86
N PRO A 91 -2.21 -21.27 7.84
CA PRO A 91 -1.62 -20.28 8.74
C PRO A 91 -0.83 -19.15 8.06
N SER A 92 -0.42 -19.31 6.80
CA SER A 92 0.31 -18.31 6.00
C SER A 92 -0.59 -17.34 5.24
N PHE A 93 -1.90 -17.59 5.11
CA PHE A 93 -2.79 -16.69 4.38
C PHE A 93 -2.79 -15.30 5.01
N GLY A 94 -2.49 -14.29 4.20
CA GLY A 94 -2.36 -12.91 4.61
C GLY A 94 -1.16 -12.59 5.52
N ALA A 95 -0.26 -13.55 5.78
CA ALA A 95 0.95 -13.28 6.57
C ALA A 95 1.95 -12.41 5.80
N ALA A 96 2.67 -11.57 6.54
CA ALA A 96 3.76 -10.77 6.02
C ALA A 96 4.87 -11.63 5.42
N ASN A 97 5.62 -11.06 4.48
CA ASN A 97 6.70 -11.71 3.73
C ASN A 97 6.25 -12.91 2.87
N SER A 98 4.97 -12.95 2.51
CA SER A 98 4.39 -13.94 1.60
C SER A 98 4.20 -13.35 0.20
N ALA A 99 3.99 -14.22 -0.80
CA ALA A 99 3.63 -13.79 -2.14
C ALA A 99 2.27 -13.08 -2.15
N PHE A 100 2.10 -12.06 -2.98
CA PHE A 100 0.77 -11.57 -3.32
C PHE A 100 -0.05 -12.67 -4.02
N ARG A 101 -1.35 -12.77 -3.75
CA ARG A 101 -2.22 -13.69 -4.49
C ARG A 101 -2.41 -13.19 -5.93
N ARG A 102 -2.72 -14.11 -6.85
CA ARG A 102 -3.00 -13.82 -8.25
C ARG A 102 -4.49 -13.99 -8.54
N VAL A 103 -5.15 -12.90 -8.95
CA VAL A 103 -6.54 -12.95 -9.48
C VAL A 103 -6.56 -13.53 -10.89
N MET A 104 -5.53 -13.24 -11.68
CA MET A 104 -5.26 -13.83 -12.99
C MET A 104 -3.79 -14.28 -13.07
N PRO A 105 -3.47 -15.26 -13.94
CA PRO A 105 -2.09 -15.68 -14.18
C PRO A 105 -1.16 -14.49 -14.53
N ALA A 106 0.12 -14.62 -14.18
CA ALA A 106 1.10 -13.58 -14.48
C ALA A 106 1.47 -13.57 -15.98
N CYS A 107 1.64 -12.38 -16.54
CA CYS A 107 1.99 -12.18 -17.95
C CYS A 107 3.43 -11.64 -18.06
N TYR A 108 4.38 -12.55 -18.26
CA TYR A 108 5.79 -12.24 -18.53
C TYR A 108 6.15 -12.57 -19.99
N GLU A 109 7.15 -11.90 -20.55
CA GLU A 109 7.58 -12.11 -21.94
C GLU A 109 8.02 -13.54 -22.24
N ASP A 110 8.58 -14.20 -21.24
CA ASP A 110 9.08 -15.58 -21.28
C ASP A 110 8.17 -16.56 -20.53
N GLY A 111 7.00 -16.10 -20.06
CA GLY A 111 6.09 -16.86 -19.21
C GLY A 111 6.58 -17.07 -17.77
N LYS A 112 7.76 -16.54 -17.41
CA LYS A 112 8.40 -16.80 -16.11
C LYS A 112 8.68 -15.53 -15.31
N SER A 113 9.58 -14.66 -15.78
CA SER A 113 10.05 -13.55 -14.97
C SER A 113 10.52 -12.33 -15.75
N VAL A 114 10.72 -12.40 -17.07
CA VAL A 114 11.12 -11.24 -17.87
C VAL A 114 9.92 -10.32 -18.07
N PRO A 115 9.95 -9.08 -17.52
CA PRO A 115 8.82 -8.16 -17.61
C PRO A 115 8.51 -7.80 -19.05
N LEU A 116 7.26 -7.45 -19.35
CA LEU A 116 6.87 -6.90 -20.64
C LEU A 116 7.66 -5.61 -20.94
N GLY A 117 8.30 -5.53 -22.12
CA GLY A 117 9.28 -4.48 -22.46
C GLY A 117 10.69 -4.75 -21.92
N GLY A 118 10.92 -5.92 -21.32
CA GLY A 118 12.19 -6.38 -20.75
C GLY A 118 13.20 -6.85 -21.78
N THR A 119 12.76 -7.20 -23.00
CA THR A 119 13.67 -7.54 -24.11
C THR A 119 13.60 -6.47 -25.19
N LYS A 120 14.72 -5.78 -25.44
CA LYS A 120 14.79 -4.72 -26.46
C LYS A 120 14.37 -5.26 -27.84
N GLY A 121 13.36 -4.62 -28.45
CA GLY A 121 12.86 -4.97 -29.77
C GLY A 121 11.88 -6.14 -29.80
N LYS A 122 11.58 -6.80 -28.67
CA LYS A 122 10.57 -7.84 -28.61
C LYS A 122 9.18 -7.23 -28.75
N ARG A 123 8.38 -7.82 -29.65
CA ARG A 123 7.00 -7.41 -29.90
C ARG A 123 6.05 -8.21 -29.02
N VAL A 124 5.00 -7.55 -28.52
CA VAL A 124 3.88 -8.14 -27.80
C VAL A 124 2.64 -7.93 -28.66
N ASN A 125 1.91 -9.00 -28.98
CA ASN A 125 0.77 -8.96 -29.90
C ASN A 125 1.08 -8.26 -31.24
N GLY A 126 2.30 -8.46 -31.78
CA GLY A 126 2.72 -7.89 -33.06
C GLY A 126 3.33 -6.47 -33.01
N TYR A 127 3.29 -5.78 -31.86
CA TYR A 127 3.72 -4.39 -31.72
C TYR A 127 4.77 -4.20 -30.64
N LEU A 128 5.58 -3.15 -30.76
CA LEU A 128 6.49 -2.74 -29.68
C LEU A 128 5.67 -2.04 -28.60
N LEU A 129 5.95 -2.36 -27.33
CA LEU A 129 5.30 -1.64 -26.24
C LEU A 129 5.85 -0.21 -26.14
N PRO A 130 5.00 0.80 -25.93
CA PRO A 130 5.45 2.17 -25.69
C PRO A 130 6.26 2.26 -24.39
N GLY A 131 7.23 3.17 -24.35
CA GLY A 131 8.01 3.44 -23.15
C GLY A 131 7.12 3.97 -22.02
N ALA A 132 7.45 3.63 -20.76
CA ALA A 132 6.66 4.10 -19.62
C ALA A 132 6.65 5.64 -19.51
N ARG A 133 7.77 6.29 -19.87
CA ARG A 133 7.87 7.74 -19.93
C ARG A 133 7.09 8.35 -21.11
N ASP A 134 7.03 7.67 -22.26
CA ASP A 134 6.17 8.10 -23.38
C ASP A 134 4.68 8.11 -22.97
N ILE A 135 4.23 7.03 -22.30
CA ILE A 135 2.88 6.96 -21.75
C ILE A 135 2.64 8.11 -20.77
N SER A 136 3.59 8.37 -19.88
CA SER A 136 3.47 9.47 -18.93
C SER A 136 3.35 10.84 -19.61
N ASN A 137 4.19 11.11 -20.61
CA ASN A 137 4.20 12.36 -21.36
C ASN A 137 2.93 12.58 -22.19
N ILE A 138 2.34 11.53 -22.75
CA ILE A 138 1.21 11.62 -23.69
C ILE A 138 -0.15 11.51 -22.96
N ILE A 139 -0.25 10.61 -21.98
CA ILE A 139 -1.48 10.23 -21.28
C ILE A 139 -1.59 10.90 -19.91
N CYS A 140 -0.56 10.81 -19.07
CA CYS A 140 -0.66 11.23 -17.67
C CYS A 140 -0.57 12.75 -17.45
N LYS A 141 0.16 13.43 -18.32
CA LYS A 141 0.42 14.86 -18.23
C LYS A 141 -0.86 15.70 -18.24
N ILE A 142 -0.94 16.67 -17.33
CA ILE A 142 -1.97 17.71 -17.33
C ILE A 142 -1.55 18.81 -18.31
N PHE A 143 -2.20 18.90 -19.47
CA PHE A 143 -1.90 19.94 -20.48
C PHE A 143 -2.60 21.28 -20.20
N LYS A 144 -3.68 21.27 -19.43
CA LYS A 144 -4.47 22.47 -19.11
C LYS A 144 -3.83 23.22 -17.94
N LYS A 145 -3.81 24.56 -18.00
CA LYS A 145 -3.26 25.40 -16.92
C LYS A 145 -4.00 25.26 -15.58
N ASN A 146 -5.29 24.95 -15.61
CA ASN A 146 -6.12 24.86 -14.41
C ASN A 146 -6.44 23.40 -14.08
N ILE A 147 -6.04 22.98 -12.87
CA ILE A 147 -6.41 21.71 -12.26
C ILE A 147 -7.86 21.77 -11.80
N VAL A 148 -8.66 20.78 -12.18
CA VAL A 148 -10.04 20.65 -11.69
C VAL A 148 -10.04 20.04 -10.28
N LEU A 149 -10.80 20.67 -9.40
CA LEU A 149 -10.98 20.25 -8.02
C LEU A 149 -12.23 19.39 -7.88
N ASP A 150 -12.11 18.33 -7.10
CA ASP A 150 -13.25 17.46 -6.78
C ASP A 150 -14.20 18.20 -5.84
N ASN A 151 -15.48 18.30 -6.18
CA ASN A 151 -16.45 18.99 -5.33
C ASN A 151 -17.07 18.08 -4.24
N LYS A 152 -16.71 16.80 -4.20
CA LYS A 152 -17.22 15.81 -3.25
C LYS A 152 -16.20 15.45 -2.20
N VAL A 153 -14.95 15.19 -2.57
CA VAL A 153 -13.94 14.64 -1.64
C VAL A 153 -12.83 15.62 -1.27
N THR A 154 -12.41 15.57 -0.01
CA THR A 154 -11.32 16.38 0.54
C THR A 154 -9.96 15.72 0.28
N LEU A 155 -8.86 16.44 0.50
CA LEU A 155 -7.53 15.84 0.50
C LEU A 155 -7.35 14.77 1.59
N MET A 156 -8.14 14.81 2.67
CA MET A 156 -8.15 13.75 3.69
C MET A 156 -8.62 12.41 3.10
N PHE A 157 -9.54 12.40 2.13
CA PHE A 157 -9.94 11.18 1.42
C PHE A 157 -8.77 10.55 0.66
N MET A 158 -7.99 11.37 -0.04
CA MET A 158 -6.75 10.92 -0.70
C MET A 158 -5.74 10.40 0.33
N GLN A 159 -5.52 11.15 1.41
CA GLN A 159 -4.50 10.83 2.41
C GLN A 159 -4.80 9.52 3.15
N PHE A 160 -6.07 9.28 3.48
CA PHE A 160 -6.49 8.05 4.15
C PHE A 160 -6.42 6.84 3.21
N GLY A 161 -6.65 7.03 1.91
CA GLY A 161 -6.37 6.01 0.90
C GLY A 161 -4.90 5.57 0.91
N GLN A 162 -3.96 6.52 0.98
CA GLN A 162 -2.53 6.20 1.13
C GLN A 162 -2.26 5.45 2.45
N GLN A 163 -2.93 5.80 3.54
CA GLN A 163 -2.76 5.07 4.79
C GLN A 163 -3.25 3.63 4.72
N ILE A 164 -4.40 3.38 4.07
CA ILE A 164 -4.90 2.02 3.84
C ILE A 164 -3.91 1.22 2.99
N ASP A 165 -3.34 1.82 1.94
CA ASP A 165 -2.30 1.20 1.11
C ASP A 165 -1.10 0.78 1.96
N HIS A 166 -0.66 1.68 2.85
CA HIS A 166 0.46 1.45 3.75
C HIS A 166 0.18 0.43 4.87
N ASP A 167 -1.08 0.05 5.09
CA ASP A 167 -1.44 -1.02 6.03
C ASP A 167 -1.47 -2.40 5.34
N LEU A 168 -1.82 -2.42 4.05
CA LEU A 168 -2.08 -3.65 3.30
C LEU A 168 -0.92 -4.10 2.42
N THR A 169 -0.10 -3.16 1.90
CA THR A 169 0.89 -3.49 0.88
C THR A 169 2.21 -2.77 1.05
N LEU A 170 3.31 -3.52 0.92
CA LEU A 170 4.66 -2.99 0.73
C LEU A 170 5.42 -3.88 -0.25
N SER A 171 5.50 -3.44 -1.51
CA SER A 171 6.38 -4.06 -2.50
C SER A 171 7.82 -3.56 -2.28
N VAL A 172 8.65 -4.41 -1.66
CA VAL A 172 10.05 -4.06 -1.40
C VAL A 172 10.93 -4.27 -2.64
N SER A 173 11.92 -3.40 -2.84
CA SER A 173 12.91 -3.55 -3.90
C SER A 173 13.80 -4.78 -3.66
N SER A 174 14.22 -5.44 -4.74
CA SER A 174 15.20 -6.53 -4.64
C SER A 174 16.46 -6.05 -3.92
N PRO A 175 16.90 -6.74 -2.84
CA PRO A 175 18.09 -6.36 -2.08
C PRO A 175 19.41 -6.74 -2.80
N THR A 176 19.37 -7.32 -4.00
CA THR A 176 20.56 -7.91 -4.62
C THR A 176 21.62 -6.88 -5.02
N GLN A 177 22.72 -6.92 -4.27
CA GLN A 177 24.07 -7.03 -4.79
C GLN A 177 24.40 -8.53 -4.87
N SER A 178 23.82 -9.27 -5.82
CA SER A 178 24.05 -10.73 -5.92
C SER A 178 25.54 -10.99 -6.20
N PRO A 179 26.23 -11.88 -5.47
CA PRO A 179 27.63 -12.23 -5.75
C PRO A 179 27.81 -13.01 -7.07
N PHE A 180 26.72 -13.44 -7.72
CA PHE A 180 26.74 -14.27 -8.92
C PHE A 180 26.62 -13.50 -10.25
N PHE A 181 26.29 -12.21 -10.19
CA PHE A 181 26.27 -11.31 -11.34
C PHE A 181 27.18 -10.12 -11.06
N ASP A 182 27.85 -9.55 -12.07
CA ASP A 182 28.53 -8.25 -11.89
C ASP A 182 27.54 -7.29 -11.25
N SER A 183 27.83 -6.80 -10.06
CA SER A 183 26.92 -5.98 -9.28
C SER A 183 26.61 -4.71 -10.06
N VAL A 184 25.37 -4.58 -10.52
CA VAL A 184 24.90 -3.36 -11.18
C VAL A 184 24.17 -2.53 -10.14
N ASP A 185 24.66 -1.31 -9.92
CA ASP A 185 23.91 -0.33 -9.15
C ASP A 185 22.86 0.32 -10.06
N CYS A 186 21.60 -0.08 -9.88
CA CYS A 186 20.47 0.44 -10.65
C CYS A 186 20.24 1.93 -10.44
N GLN A 187 20.86 2.56 -9.44
CA GLN A 187 20.77 3.99 -9.21
C GLN A 187 21.73 4.80 -10.09
N THR A 188 22.81 4.19 -10.55
CA THR A 188 23.85 4.89 -11.33
C THR A 188 24.00 4.33 -12.74
N CYS A 189 23.30 3.24 -13.04
CA CYS A 189 23.40 2.53 -14.31
C CYS A 189 22.06 2.40 -15.03
N CYS A 190 22.06 2.71 -16.31
CA CYS A 190 20.91 2.52 -17.22
C CYS A 190 20.92 1.18 -17.96
N LEU A 191 21.77 0.24 -17.52
CA LEU A 191 21.80 -1.10 -18.09
C LEU A 191 20.55 -1.87 -17.64
N GLN A 192 19.81 -2.38 -18.62
CA GLN A 192 18.70 -3.29 -18.38
C GLN A 192 19.23 -4.71 -18.10
N LYS A 193 19.68 -4.93 -16.87
CA LYS A 193 20.20 -6.19 -16.34
C LYS A 193 19.66 -6.36 -14.92
N TYR A 194 19.20 -7.56 -14.58
CA TYR A 194 18.66 -7.85 -13.23
C TYR A 194 19.62 -7.37 -12.13
N PRO A 195 19.12 -6.67 -11.08
CA PRO A 195 17.71 -6.34 -10.79
C PRO A 195 17.22 -5.00 -11.39
N CYS A 196 17.95 -4.39 -12.31
CA CYS A 196 17.64 -3.08 -12.90
C CYS A 196 16.66 -3.19 -14.07
N PHE A 197 15.61 -2.37 -14.05
CA PHE A 197 14.63 -2.24 -15.13
C PHE A 197 14.34 -0.77 -15.45
N PRO A 198 15.37 0.01 -15.83
CA PRO A 198 15.29 1.46 -15.96
C PRO A 198 14.26 1.90 -17.00
N ILE A 199 13.70 3.09 -16.84
CA ILE A 199 12.79 3.72 -17.81
C ILE A 199 13.63 4.58 -18.77
N PRO A 200 13.68 4.24 -20.08
CA PRO A 200 14.41 5.05 -21.05
C PRO A 200 13.79 6.44 -21.22
N ILE A 201 14.64 7.45 -21.44
CA ILE A 201 14.21 8.81 -21.75
C ILE A 201 13.92 8.94 -23.26
N PRO A 202 12.71 9.38 -23.65
CA PRO A 202 12.39 9.62 -25.06
C PRO A 202 13.21 10.74 -25.68
N LYS A 203 13.41 10.71 -27.01
CA LYS A 203 14.19 11.74 -27.73
C LYS A 203 13.63 13.16 -27.52
N ASP A 204 12.32 13.30 -27.57
CA ASP A 204 11.62 14.59 -27.50
C ASP A 204 11.14 14.95 -26.08
N ASP A 205 11.74 14.36 -25.03
CA ASP A 205 11.32 14.61 -23.66
C ASP A 205 11.53 16.10 -23.27
N SER A 206 10.50 16.70 -22.68
CA SER A 206 10.52 18.13 -22.32
C SER A 206 11.41 18.42 -21.12
N GLN A 207 11.53 17.47 -20.18
CA GLN A 207 12.22 17.64 -18.90
C GLN A 207 13.65 17.07 -18.95
N PHE A 208 13.80 15.84 -19.46
CA PHE A 208 15.08 15.14 -19.44
C PHE A 208 15.73 15.15 -20.82
N LYS A 209 16.87 15.85 -20.97
CA LYS A 209 17.48 16.11 -22.29
C LYS A 209 18.56 15.12 -22.71
N ASN A 210 19.13 14.36 -21.78
CA ASN A 210 20.19 13.40 -22.06
C ASN A 210 19.59 11.99 -22.27
N GLN A 211 19.54 11.52 -23.51
CA GLN A 211 18.99 10.19 -23.86
C GLN A 211 19.93 9.04 -23.50
N SER A 212 21.18 9.32 -23.13
CA SER A 212 22.09 8.31 -22.57
C SER A 212 21.76 8.02 -21.10
N ASP A 213 20.94 8.86 -20.47
CA ASP A 213 20.46 8.71 -19.10
C ASP A 213 19.12 7.96 -19.07
N CYS A 214 18.60 7.68 -17.87
CA CYS A 214 17.35 6.98 -17.64
C CYS A 214 16.74 7.33 -16.29
N LEU A 215 15.45 7.02 -16.09
CA LEU A 215 14.88 7.03 -14.75
C LEU A 215 15.15 5.67 -14.10
N PRO A 216 15.89 5.62 -12.97
CA PRO A 216 16.32 4.37 -12.37
C PRO A 216 15.16 3.65 -11.69
N VAL A 217 15.05 2.34 -11.93
CA VAL A 217 14.06 1.46 -11.32
C VAL A 217 14.71 0.13 -10.97
N THR A 218 14.60 -0.25 -9.71
CA THR A 218 14.92 -1.60 -9.24
C THR A 218 13.64 -2.44 -9.23
N ARG A 219 13.72 -3.67 -9.75
CA ARG A 219 12.62 -4.64 -9.72
C ARG A 219 12.20 -4.96 -8.28
N THR A 220 10.91 -5.23 -8.08
CA THR A 220 10.37 -5.68 -6.79
C THR A 220 10.94 -7.06 -6.47
N ALA A 221 11.32 -7.28 -5.22
CA ALA A 221 11.84 -8.56 -4.75
C ALA A 221 10.85 -9.72 -5.03
N ALA A 222 11.40 -10.88 -5.38
CA ALA A 222 10.59 -12.08 -5.49
C ALA A 222 10.15 -12.56 -4.09
N ALA A 223 9.07 -13.34 -4.05
CA ALA A 223 8.72 -14.19 -2.92
C ALA A 223 9.26 -15.60 -3.14
N CYS A 224 9.57 -16.31 -2.06
CA CYS A 224 9.89 -17.73 -2.13
C CYS A 224 8.65 -18.48 -2.64
N ASN A 225 8.72 -18.98 -3.87
CA ASN A 225 7.65 -19.76 -4.48
C ASN A 225 8.22 -21.11 -4.93
N LEU A 226 7.89 -22.17 -4.19
CA LEU A 226 8.30 -23.54 -4.50
C LEU A 226 7.27 -24.26 -5.38
N GLU A 227 6.07 -23.68 -5.52
CA GLU A 227 4.95 -24.29 -6.22
C GLU A 227 4.90 -23.93 -7.71
N CYS A 228 5.48 -22.80 -8.12
CA CYS A 228 5.50 -22.37 -9.52
C CYS A 228 6.82 -21.70 -9.92
N ASP A 229 7.26 -21.93 -11.16
CA ASP A 229 8.46 -21.33 -11.77
C ASP A 229 8.22 -19.88 -12.25
N THR A 230 6.97 -19.39 -12.18
CA THR A 230 6.62 -18.01 -12.53
C THR A 230 6.82 -17.08 -11.33
N ARG A 231 7.54 -15.97 -11.55
CA ARG A 231 7.89 -14.98 -10.53
C ARG A 231 6.67 -14.42 -9.82
N GLN A 232 6.70 -14.45 -8.49
CA GLN A 232 5.74 -13.77 -7.61
C GLN A 232 6.45 -12.72 -6.79
N GLN A 233 5.83 -11.57 -6.59
CA GLN A 233 6.37 -10.49 -5.74
C GLN A 233 5.97 -10.71 -4.29
N ILE A 234 6.86 -10.33 -3.38
CA ILE A 234 6.65 -10.41 -1.94
C ILE A 234 5.88 -9.18 -1.42
N ASN A 235 4.97 -9.41 -0.47
CA ASN A 235 4.41 -8.36 0.37
C ASN A 235 5.18 -8.27 1.68
N GLY A 236 5.79 -7.13 1.98
CA GLY A 236 6.51 -6.91 3.24
C GLY A 236 5.61 -6.75 4.47
N LEU A 237 4.29 -6.59 4.27
CA LEU A 237 3.31 -6.35 5.34
C LEU A 237 2.31 -7.50 5.49
N SER A 238 1.65 -7.53 6.65
CA SER A 238 0.42 -8.31 6.82
C SER A 238 -0.64 -7.84 5.80
N SER A 239 -1.50 -8.74 5.34
CA SER A 239 -2.60 -8.41 4.41
C SER A 239 -3.88 -7.99 5.13
N TYR A 240 -3.83 -7.84 6.45
CA TYR A 240 -4.96 -7.48 7.29
C TYR A 240 -4.98 -5.98 7.54
N MET A 241 -6.17 -5.41 7.71
CA MET A 241 -6.32 -4.03 8.16
C MET A 241 -6.18 -3.99 9.68
N ASP A 242 -4.95 -3.95 10.18
CA ASP A 242 -4.61 -4.13 11.59
C ASP A 242 -3.69 -3.05 12.17
N CYS A 243 -3.55 -1.93 11.45
CA CYS A 243 -2.68 -0.80 11.80
C CYS A 243 -1.20 -1.19 11.91
N SER A 244 -0.76 -2.16 11.11
CA SER A 244 0.65 -2.53 10.95
C SER A 244 1.55 -1.34 10.66
N PHE A 245 1.03 -0.24 10.09
CA PHE A 245 1.81 0.98 9.87
C PHE A 245 2.31 1.67 11.16
N ILE A 246 1.70 1.42 12.33
CA ILE A 246 2.23 1.86 13.64
C ILE A 246 2.75 0.71 14.52
N TYR A 247 2.34 -0.54 14.26
CA TYR A 247 2.72 -1.69 15.09
C TYR A 247 3.84 -2.55 14.49
N GLY A 248 4.10 -2.43 13.19
CA GLY A 248 5.02 -3.25 12.43
C GLY A 248 4.38 -4.56 11.96
N SER A 249 5.03 -5.19 10.97
CA SER A 249 4.71 -6.55 10.48
C SER A 249 5.80 -7.57 10.83
N ASP A 250 6.72 -7.18 11.72
CA ASP A 250 7.88 -7.95 12.16
C ASP A 250 7.98 -7.90 13.70
N PRO A 251 8.08 -9.04 14.42
CA PRO A 251 8.07 -9.07 15.88
C PRO A 251 9.19 -8.25 16.53
N GLN A 252 10.38 -8.21 15.94
CA GLN A 252 11.50 -7.43 16.46
C GLN A 252 11.20 -5.92 16.35
N THR A 253 10.71 -5.48 15.20
CA THR A 253 10.29 -4.09 14.97
C THR A 253 9.16 -3.70 15.92
N ALA A 254 8.15 -4.56 16.07
CA ALA A 254 7.04 -4.33 17.01
C ALA A 254 7.53 -4.17 18.45
N LEU A 255 8.51 -4.97 18.89
CA LEU A 255 9.11 -4.83 20.23
C LEU A 255 9.87 -3.50 20.38
N MET A 256 10.63 -3.06 19.36
CA MET A 256 11.35 -1.79 19.38
C MET A 256 10.42 -0.57 19.43
N LEU A 257 9.23 -0.69 18.84
CA LEU A 257 8.22 0.38 18.85
C LEU A 257 7.51 0.50 20.19
N ARG A 258 7.58 -0.51 21.05
CA ARG A 258 6.92 -0.52 22.38
C ARG A 258 7.77 0.17 23.43
N ASN A 259 7.11 0.91 24.30
CA ASN A 259 7.71 1.41 25.53
C ASN A 259 7.79 0.28 26.55
N MET A 260 8.98 -0.33 26.66
CA MET A 260 9.25 -1.41 27.59
C MET A 260 9.70 -0.92 28.98
N THR A 261 9.87 0.40 29.17
CA THR A 261 10.31 0.99 30.44
C THR A 261 9.17 1.19 31.44
N SER A 262 7.92 1.19 30.97
CA SER A 262 6.72 1.33 31.79
C SER A 262 5.76 0.15 31.57
N ASN A 263 4.95 -0.18 32.58
CA ASN A 263 3.93 -1.22 32.47
C ASN A 263 2.58 -0.70 31.92
N PHE A 264 2.61 0.40 31.16
CA PHE A 264 1.42 1.10 30.68
C PHE A 264 0.96 0.62 29.30
N GLY A 265 1.72 -0.27 28.65
CA GLY A 265 1.41 -0.78 27.31
C GLY A 265 1.46 0.27 26.21
N LEU A 266 2.38 1.24 26.32
CA LEU A 266 2.51 2.37 25.39
C LEU A 266 3.43 2.04 24.19
N LEU A 267 3.26 2.79 23.11
CA LEU A 267 4.27 2.95 22.06
C LEU A 267 5.29 4.01 22.46
N ASN A 268 6.54 3.83 22.01
CA ASN A 268 7.61 4.80 22.15
C ASN A 268 7.26 6.12 21.44
N VAL A 269 7.77 7.21 21.99
CA VAL A 269 7.56 8.58 21.51
C VAL A 269 8.89 9.31 21.43
N ASN A 270 8.93 10.39 20.66
CA ASN A 270 10.10 11.23 20.54
C ASN A 270 10.47 11.85 21.91
N PRO A 271 11.71 11.70 22.38
CA PRO A 271 12.13 12.27 23.65
C PRO A 271 12.43 13.78 23.57
N HIS A 272 12.69 14.32 22.38
CA HIS A 272 13.15 15.70 22.20
C HIS A 272 12.09 16.63 21.63
N PHE A 273 11.21 16.13 20.75
CA PHE A 273 10.20 16.93 20.07
C PHE A 273 8.79 16.57 20.52
N ARG A 274 7.98 17.60 20.77
CA ARG A 274 6.56 17.47 21.09
C ARG A 274 5.76 18.58 20.42
N ASP A 275 4.50 18.29 20.16
CA ASP A 275 3.50 19.23 19.68
C ASP A 275 2.69 19.68 20.90
N GLY A 276 3.18 20.70 21.62
CA GLY A 276 2.67 21.01 22.96
C GLY A 276 2.75 19.79 23.90
N ASN A 277 1.59 19.30 24.35
CA ASN A 277 1.48 18.09 25.18
C ASN A 277 1.36 16.78 24.36
N LEU A 278 1.22 16.85 23.04
CA LEU A 278 1.00 15.69 22.18
C LEU A 278 2.33 15.13 21.64
N PRO A 279 2.51 13.79 21.65
CA PRO A 279 3.77 13.18 21.24
C PRO A 279 3.95 13.11 19.71
N TYR A 280 5.22 13.01 19.31
CA TYR A 280 5.66 12.55 17.99
C TYR A 280 6.22 11.11 18.07
N PRO A 281 6.34 10.39 16.94
CA PRO A 281 7.04 9.11 16.89
C PRO A 281 8.54 9.32 17.14
N PRO A 282 9.27 8.31 17.64
CA PRO A 282 10.72 8.37 17.73
C PRO A 282 11.35 8.55 16.35
N PHE A 283 12.61 8.99 16.31
CA PHE A 283 13.37 8.97 15.07
C PHE A 283 13.92 7.59 14.76
N ASN A 284 14.15 7.32 13.48
CA ASN A 284 14.80 6.12 13.01
C ASN A 284 16.22 6.03 13.60
N PRO A 285 16.60 4.92 14.27
CA PRO A 285 17.90 4.79 14.90
C PRO A 285 19.05 4.54 13.90
N ALA A 286 18.76 4.34 12.62
CA ALA A 286 19.78 4.15 11.59
C ALA A 286 20.64 5.42 11.38
N ALA A 287 21.94 5.23 11.10
CA ALA A 287 22.88 6.33 10.88
C ALA A 287 22.56 7.19 9.64
N GLU A 288 21.96 6.60 8.60
CA GLU A 288 21.46 7.27 7.40
C GLU A 288 20.10 6.68 6.99
N ASP A 289 19.22 7.52 6.46
CA ASP A 289 17.92 7.18 5.89
C ASP A 289 17.46 8.17 4.80
N ALA A 290 16.26 7.97 4.24
CA ALA A 290 15.71 8.82 3.17
C ALA A 290 15.61 10.31 3.55
N CYS A 291 15.53 10.63 4.84
CA CYS A 291 15.39 11.98 5.33
C CYS A 291 16.75 12.62 5.65
N SER A 292 17.83 11.85 5.69
CA SER A 292 19.14 12.30 6.19
C SER A 292 19.85 13.31 5.28
N THR A 293 19.44 13.43 4.01
CA THR A 293 19.98 14.46 3.10
C THR A 293 18.87 15.18 2.34
N LYS A 294 19.10 16.46 2.02
CA LYS A 294 18.22 17.28 1.18
C LYS A 294 19.08 18.11 0.23
N LYS A 295 18.87 17.96 -1.08
CA LYS A 295 19.66 18.60 -2.15
C LYS A 295 21.17 18.39 -2.01
N GLY A 296 21.57 17.21 -1.50
CA GLY A 296 22.97 16.87 -1.26
C GLY A 296 23.57 17.44 0.03
N GLU A 297 22.79 18.16 0.84
CA GLU A 297 23.20 18.67 2.16
C GLU A 297 22.66 17.78 3.28
N THR A 298 23.39 17.67 4.39
CA THR A 298 22.95 16.94 5.58
C THR A 298 21.70 17.59 6.18
N ASN A 299 20.65 16.80 6.38
CA ASN A 299 19.44 17.24 7.06
C ASN A 299 19.50 16.79 8.53
N PRO A 300 19.34 17.69 9.51
CA PRO A 300 19.43 17.34 10.94
C PRO A 300 18.24 16.51 11.46
N PHE A 301 17.19 16.30 10.67
CA PHE A 301 16.01 15.55 11.07
C PHE A 301 15.94 14.18 10.36
N PRO A 302 16.28 13.07 11.05
CA PRO A 302 16.06 11.72 10.52
C PRO A 302 14.56 11.44 10.31
N CYS A 303 14.24 10.40 9.54
CA CYS A 303 12.86 9.99 9.37
C CYS A 303 12.24 9.55 10.70
N PHE A 304 10.92 9.71 10.84
CA PHE A 304 10.16 9.08 11.91
C PHE A 304 10.26 7.55 11.82
N PHE A 305 10.27 6.89 12.99
CA PHE A 305 10.25 5.45 13.13
C PHE A 305 8.87 4.98 13.57
N ALA A 306 8.29 4.12 12.76
CA ALA A 306 6.98 3.51 12.95
C ALA A 306 6.97 2.10 12.38
N GLY A 307 5.80 1.46 12.37
CA GLY A 307 5.63 0.11 11.84
C GLY A 307 5.85 0.00 10.34
N ASP A 308 5.51 1.06 9.58
CA ASP A 308 5.78 1.17 8.15
C ASP A 308 6.89 2.22 7.87
N THR A 309 7.77 1.90 6.93
CA THR A 309 8.96 2.71 6.60
C THR A 309 8.63 3.98 5.83
N ARG A 310 7.41 4.14 5.32
CA ARG A 310 6.97 5.26 4.48
C ARG A 310 6.25 6.34 5.29
N ILE A 311 6.24 6.28 6.62
CA ILE A 311 5.64 7.31 7.50
C ILE A 311 6.14 8.73 7.18
N SER A 312 7.40 8.87 6.75
CA SER A 312 8.02 10.16 6.42
C SER A 312 8.00 10.48 4.93
N GLU A 313 7.32 9.68 4.09
CA GLU A 313 7.32 9.88 2.63
C GLU A 313 6.86 11.28 2.27
N GLN A 314 5.77 11.77 2.86
CA GLN A 314 5.33 13.16 2.77
C GLN A 314 4.63 13.61 4.08
N THR A 315 4.44 14.92 4.26
CA THR A 315 4.06 15.50 5.57
C THR A 315 2.62 15.18 6.02
N GLY A 316 1.68 15.03 5.08
CA GLY A 316 0.30 14.62 5.34
C GLY A 316 0.17 13.19 5.86
N ILE A 317 0.94 12.22 5.32
CA ILE A 317 0.93 10.84 5.82
C ILE A 317 1.56 10.77 7.21
N SER A 318 2.64 11.53 7.45
CA SER A 318 3.20 11.68 8.80
C SER A 318 2.13 12.20 9.76
N ALA A 319 1.49 13.33 9.45
CA ALA A 319 0.48 13.93 10.32
C ALA A 319 -0.67 12.98 10.64
N LEU A 320 -1.16 12.21 9.65
CA LEU A 320 -2.25 11.27 9.85
C LEU A 320 -1.83 10.04 10.68
N GLN A 321 -0.71 9.39 10.37
CA GLN A 321 -0.25 8.22 11.13
C GLN A 321 0.08 8.57 12.59
N ILE A 322 0.56 9.79 12.84
CA ILE A 322 0.77 10.30 14.20
C ILE A 322 -0.53 10.31 15.02
N MET A 323 -1.69 10.55 14.41
CA MET A 323 -2.98 10.50 15.11
C MET A 323 -3.27 9.10 15.66
N PHE A 324 -2.90 8.04 14.93
CA PHE A 324 -3.10 6.65 15.36
C PHE A 324 -2.12 6.24 16.47
N LEU A 325 -0.87 6.71 16.42
CA LEU A 325 0.06 6.54 17.55
C LEU A 325 -0.46 7.22 18.82
N ARG A 326 -0.94 8.47 18.68
CA ARG A 326 -1.54 9.24 19.79
C ARG A 326 -2.78 8.50 20.34
N MET A 327 -3.62 7.96 19.47
CA MET A 327 -4.79 7.17 19.84
C MET A 327 -4.41 5.95 20.67
N HIS A 328 -3.42 5.16 20.23
CA HIS A 328 -2.96 3.99 20.98
C HIS A 328 -2.56 4.37 22.41
N ASN A 329 -1.66 5.35 22.55
CA ASN A 329 -1.16 5.77 23.87
C ASN A 329 -2.28 6.34 24.76
N LYS A 330 -3.25 7.06 24.18
CA LYS A 330 -4.42 7.57 24.89
C LYS A 330 -5.34 6.43 25.38
N VAL A 331 -5.59 5.43 24.54
CA VAL A 331 -6.40 4.25 24.88
C VAL A 331 -5.72 3.44 25.99
N ALA A 332 -4.43 3.11 25.82
CA ALA A 332 -3.65 2.35 26.80
C ALA A 332 -3.63 3.03 28.18
N THR A 333 -3.39 4.35 28.21
CA THR A 333 -3.40 5.13 29.46
C THR A 333 -4.77 5.11 30.15
N ARG A 334 -5.87 5.20 29.38
CA ARG A 334 -7.23 5.15 29.95
C ARG A 334 -7.56 3.75 30.47
N LEU A 335 -7.23 2.71 29.71
CA LEU A 335 -7.44 1.32 30.13
C LEU A 335 -6.64 0.97 31.38
N HIS A 336 -5.40 1.43 31.50
CA HIS A 336 -4.59 1.23 32.70
C HIS A 336 -5.25 1.81 33.96
N LYS A 337 -5.82 3.02 33.85
CA LYS A 337 -6.56 3.66 34.95
C LYS A 337 -7.83 2.89 35.32
N MET A 338 -8.49 2.28 34.35
CA MET A 338 -9.76 1.58 34.54
C MET A 338 -9.59 0.14 35.00
N ASN A 339 -8.47 -0.49 34.62
CA ASN A 339 -8.11 -1.86 34.90
C ASN A 339 -6.68 -1.94 35.46
N PRO A 340 -6.43 -1.51 36.72
CA PRO A 340 -5.09 -1.43 37.28
C PRO A 340 -4.34 -2.78 37.40
N SER A 341 -5.07 -3.89 37.35
CA SER A 341 -4.52 -5.26 37.40
C SER A 341 -3.98 -5.76 36.06
N TRP A 342 -4.27 -5.08 34.95
CA TRP A 342 -3.80 -5.50 33.62
C TRP A 342 -2.29 -5.25 33.46
N SER A 343 -1.60 -6.22 32.88
CA SER A 343 -0.18 -6.08 32.51
C SER A 343 0.00 -5.13 31.32
N GLY A 344 1.22 -4.62 31.14
CA GLY A 344 1.59 -3.79 29.99
C GLY A 344 1.39 -4.52 28.65
N ASP A 345 1.64 -5.83 28.60
CA ASP A 345 1.33 -6.66 27.43
C ASP A 345 -0.17 -6.68 27.13
N THR A 346 -1.00 -6.87 28.16
CA THR A 346 -2.46 -6.87 28.03
C THR A 346 -2.95 -5.50 27.55
N LEU A 347 -2.45 -4.42 28.13
CA LEU A 347 -2.79 -3.05 27.77
C LEU A 347 -2.40 -2.74 26.32
N TYR A 348 -1.21 -3.18 25.88
CA TYR A 348 -0.74 -3.02 24.51
C TYR A 348 -1.66 -3.77 23.52
N GLU A 349 -1.93 -5.06 23.74
CA GLU A 349 -2.73 -5.86 22.81
C GLU A 349 -4.19 -5.42 22.75
N VAL A 350 -4.81 -5.08 23.88
CA VAL A 350 -6.19 -4.54 23.89
C VAL A 350 -6.24 -3.17 23.20
N SER A 351 -5.26 -2.30 23.43
CA SER A 351 -5.21 -0.98 22.76
C SER A 351 -4.96 -1.11 21.26
N ARG A 352 -4.10 -2.06 20.85
CA ARG A 352 -3.87 -2.43 19.45
C ARG A 352 -5.16 -2.94 18.80
N LYS A 353 -5.87 -3.85 19.47
CA LYS A 353 -7.15 -4.42 19.00
C LYS A 353 -8.22 -3.32 18.80
N ILE A 354 -8.38 -2.41 19.76
CA ILE A 354 -9.34 -1.29 19.66
C ILE A 354 -8.95 -0.34 18.53
N THR A 355 -7.67 0.02 18.41
CA THR A 355 -7.18 0.94 17.37
C THR A 355 -7.40 0.37 15.97
N GLY A 356 -7.07 -0.92 15.77
CA GLY A 356 -7.33 -1.63 14.51
C GLY A 356 -8.83 -1.69 14.18
N ALA A 357 -9.68 -1.97 15.17
CA ALA A 357 -11.12 -1.99 14.98
C ALA A 357 -11.70 -0.62 14.58
N CYS A 358 -11.18 0.47 15.14
CA CYS A 358 -11.58 1.82 14.75
C CYS A 358 -11.12 2.16 13.32
N MET A 359 -9.91 1.76 12.93
CA MET A 359 -9.42 1.90 11.54
C MET A 359 -10.30 1.13 10.55
N GLN A 360 -10.65 -0.12 10.87
CA GLN A 360 -11.57 -0.93 10.07
C GLN A 360 -12.95 -0.28 9.98
N HIS A 361 -13.49 0.25 11.07
CA HIS A 361 -14.77 0.92 11.07
C HIS A 361 -14.77 2.18 10.19
N ILE A 362 -13.82 3.10 10.39
CA ILE A 362 -13.69 4.32 9.57
C ILE A 362 -13.53 3.95 8.08
N THR A 363 -12.75 2.92 7.77
CA THR A 363 -12.53 2.50 6.38
C THR A 363 -13.79 1.97 5.72
N TYR A 364 -14.47 0.98 6.32
CA TYR A 364 -15.60 0.32 5.68
C TYR A 364 -16.91 1.11 5.79
N ASN A 365 -17.03 2.01 6.78
CA ASN A 365 -18.27 2.75 7.04
C ASN A 365 -18.25 4.19 6.48
N GLU A 366 -17.11 4.86 6.43
CA GLU A 366 -17.01 6.23 5.90
C GLU A 366 -16.28 6.28 4.55
N TRP A 367 -15.07 5.72 4.46
CA TRP A 367 -14.19 5.95 3.32
C TRP A 367 -14.57 5.12 2.08
N LEU A 368 -14.74 3.81 2.24
CA LEU A 368 -14.97 2.88 1.14
C LEU A 368 -16.29 3.12 0.39
N PRO A 369 -17.42 3.47 1.06
CA PRO A 369 -18.64 3.85 0.37
C PRO A 369 -18.50 5.07 -0.53
N ILE A 370 -17.64 6.04 -0.17
CA ILE A 370 -17.35 7.21 -1.01
C ILE A 370 -16.56 6.78 -2.25
N LEU A 371 -15.59 5.87 -2.10
CA LEU A 371 -14.76 5.39 -3.21
C LEU A 371 -15.59 4.60 -4.25
N LEU A 372 -16.37 3.62 -3.78
CA LEU A 372 -17.02 2.61 -4.63
C LEU A 372 -18.48 2.97 -4.96
N GLY A 373 -19.07 3.92 -4.24
CA GLY A 373 -20.48 4.27 -4.38
C GLY A 373 -21.43 3.17 -3.86
N PRO A 374 -22.75 3.34 -4.06
CA PRO A 374 -23.77 2.44 -3.52
C PRO A 374 -23.66 1.00 -4.04
N LYS A 375 -23.05 0.80 -5.22
CA LYS A 375 -22.81 -0.53 -5.80
C LYS A 375 -21.88 -1.41 -4.96
N MET A 376 -21.11 -0.85 -4.01
CA MET A 376 -20.18 -1.65 -3.20
C MET A 376 -20.86 -2.84 -2.53
N HIS A 377 -22.13 -2.71 -2.14
CA HIS A 377 -22.89 -3.73 -1.42
C HIS A 377 -23.30 -4.93 -2.29
N GLU A 378 -23.16 -4.81 -3.62
CA GLU A 378 -23.31 -5.94 -4.55
C GLU A 378 -22.12 -6.92 -4.45
N VAL A 379 -20.96 -6.44 -3.97
CA VAL A 379 -19.71 -7.23 -3.88
C VAL A 379 -19.30 -7.49 -2.44
N ILE A 380 -19.38 -6.47 -1.58
CA ILE A 380 -18.93 -6.51 -0.19
C ILE A 380 -20.17 -6.64 0.72
N PRO A 381 -20.36 -7.78 1.41
CA PRO A 381 -21.51 -7.98 2.29
C PRO A 381 -21.54 -6.92 3.40
N PRO A 382 -22.71 -6.33 3.73
CA PRO A 382 -22.81 -5.35 4.82
C PRO A 382 -22.63 -6.02 6.20
N ASN A 383 -23.11 -7.25 6.35
CA ASN A 383 -23.05 -8.02 7.59
C ASN A 383 -21.71 -8.77 7.75
N ASN A 384 -21.57 -9.52 8.85
CA ASN A 384 -20.45 -10.45 9.03
C ASN A 384 -20.43 -11.47 7.88
N CYS A 385 -19.25 -11.74 7.34
CA CYS A 385 -19.03 -12.66 6.22
C CYS A 385 -17.79 -13.52 6.40
N TYR A 386 -17.29 -13.67 7.64
CA TYR A 386 -16.10 -14.50 7.86
C TYR A 386 -16.29 -15.91 7.29
N ASP A 387 -15.35 -16.31 6.45
CA ASP A 387 -15.25 -17.63 5.85
C ASP A 387 -13.79 -18.05 5.86
N GLU A 388 -13.49 -19.14 6.57
CA GLU A 388 -12.14 -19.69 6.67
C GLU A 388 -11.58 -20.21 5.33
N CYS A 389 -12.43 -20.47 4.33
CA CYS A 389 -11.97 -20.81 2.99
C CYS A 389 -11.57 -19.57 2.15
N THR A 390 -11.86 -18.35 2.62
CA THR A 390 -11.50 -17.12 1.93
C THR A 390 -10.04 -16.73 2.20
N ASP A 391 -9.24 -16.59 1.13
CA ASP A 391 -7.87 -16.09 1.21
C ASP A 391 -7.85 -14.55 1.35
N ALA A 392 -7.45 -14.07 2.53
CA ALA A 392 -7.31 -12.64 2.83
C ALA A 392 -6.06 -11.98 2.20
N THR A 393 -5.17 -12.75 1.58
CA THR A 393 -3.92 -12.24 0.99
C THR A 393 -4.22 -11.14 -0.03
N VAL A 394 -3.44 -10.06 0.02
CA VAL A 394 -3.60 -8.98 -0.96
C VAL A 394 -3.26 -9.48 -2.38
N ALA A 395 -4.14 -9.18 -3.33
CA ALA A 395 -3.91 -9.45 -4.74
C ALA A 395 -2.81 -8.56 -5.32
N ASN A 396 -1.98 -9.15 -6.18
CA ASN A 396 -0.92 -8.41 -6.87
C ASN A 396 -1.50 -7.23 -7.68
N SER A 397 -2.65 -7.43 -8.34
CA SER A 397 -3.34 -6.38 -9.09
C SER A 397 -3.81 -5.22 -8.22
N PHE A 398 -4.16 -5.46 -6.96
CA PHE A 398 -4.56 -4.40 -6.03
C PHE A 398 -3.41 -3.43 -5.76
N THR A 399 -2.17 -3.91 -5.66
CA THR A 399 -0.96 -3.07 -5.44
C THR A 399 -0.74 -2.02 -6.54
N ILE A 400 -1.32 -2.23 -7.72
CA ILE A 400 -1.28 -1.29 -8.84
C ILE A 400 -2.61 -0.53 -8.95
N ALA A 401 -3.76 -1.22 -8.84
CA ALA A 401 -5.08 -0.60 -8.95
C ALA A 401 -5.34 0.46 -7.86
N PHE A 402 -4.91 0.21 -6.62
CA PHE A 402 -5.12 1.10 -5.48
C PHE A 402 -4.25 2.38 -5.55
N ARG A 403 -3.27 2.42 -6.45
CA ARG A 403 -2.53 3.64 -6.83
C ARG A 403 -3.39 4.66 -7.59
N MET A 404 -4.70 4.42 -7.72
CA MET A 404 -5.65 5.44 -8.17
C MET A 404 -5.55 6.72 -7.34
N GLY A 405 -5.14 6.63 -6.06
CA GLY A 405 -4.96 7.78 -5.17
C GLY A 405 -3.96 8.81 -5.71
N HIS A 406 -2.97 8.39 -6.51
CA HIS A 406 -2.02 9.31 -7.14
C HIS A 406 -2.69 10.34 -8.07
N THR A 407 -3.89 10.04 -8.56
CA THR A 407 -4.67 10.96 -9.39
C THR A 407 -5.42 12.02 -8.60
N LEU A 408 -5.50 11.88 -7.27
CA LEU A 408 -6.22 12.81 -6.39
C LEU A 408 -5.28 13.84 -5.74
N ILE A 409 -3.97 13.70 -5.93
CA ILE A 409 -2.94 14.53 -5.32
C ILE A 409 -2.88 15.91 -6.01
N ARG A 410 -2.70 16.94 -5.20
CA ARG A 410 -2.59 18.36 -5.59
C ARG A 410 -1.12 18.80 -5.69
N ASP A 411 -0.90 19.97 -6.26
CA ASP A 411 0.44 20.53 -6.49
C ASP A 411 1.16 20.98 -5.19
N TYR A 412 0.39 21.25 -4.15
CA TYR A 412 0.89 21.84 -2.92
C TYR A 412 0.37 21.09 -1.70
N VAL A 413 1.17 21.13 -0.63
CA VAL A 413 0.72 20.87 0.72
C VAL A 413 0.12 22.15 1.28
N TYR A 414 -1.19 22.09 1.54
CA TYR A 414 -1.96 23.20 2.10
C TYR A 414 -1.92 23.14 3.62
N ARG A 415 -1.81 24.30 4.26
CA ARG A 415 -1.85 24.45 5.71
C ARG A 415 -2.79 25.59 6.07
N TYR A 416 -3.48 25.46 7.19
CA TYR A 416 -4.38 26.49 7.68
C TYR A 416 -4.19 26.71 9.18
N ASP A 417 -4.32 27.96 9.60
CA ASP A 417 -4.30 28.32 11.02
C ASP A 417 -5.57 27.87 11.75
N ARG A 418 -5.71 28.26 13.02
CA ARG A 418 -6.86 27.90 13.87
C ARG A 418 -8.19 28.45 13.36
N ASP A 419 -8.17 29.56 12.62
CA ASP A 419 -9.35 30.20 12.04
C ASP A 419 -9.68 29.66 10.64
N TYR A 420 -8.95 28.65 10.16
CA TYR A 420 -8.99 28.18 8.78
C TYR A 420 -8.62 29.27 7.76
N LYS A 421 -7.72 30.19 8.12
CA LYS A 421 -7.07 31.08 7.15
C LYS A 421 -5.87 30.36 6.51
N PRO A 422 -5.69 30.49 5.19
CA PRO A 422 -4.62 29.79 4.50
C PRO A 422 -3.26 30.31 4.94
N LEU A 423 -2.38 29.37 5.32
CA LEU A 423 -0.95 29.62 5.51
C LEU A 423 -0.22 29.42 4.17
N PRO A 424 1.02 29.93 4.02
CA PRO A 424 1.79 29.78 2.78
C PRO A 424 1.90 28.29 2.37
N PRO A 425 1.38 27.93 1.17
CA PRO A 425 1.44 26.55 0.69
C PRO A 425 2.87 26.17 0.32
N GLN A 426 3.19 24.89 0.45
CA GLN A 426 4.51 24.37 0.07
C GLN A 426 4.36 23.50 -1.18
N PRO A 427 5.21 23.67 -2.20
CA PRO A 427 5.23 22.75 -3.33
C PRO A 427 5.44 21.32 -2.83
N LEU A 428 4.63 20.37 -3.34
CA LEU A 428 4.64 19.00 -2.85
C LEU A 428 6.05 18.38 -2.90
N TYR A 429 6.79 18.60 -3.98
CA TYR A 429 8.15 18.07 -4.14
C TYR A 429 9.14 18.47 -3.04
N GLU A 430 8.91 19.61 -2.37
CA GLU A 430 9.75 20.10 -1.25
C GLU A 430 9.47 19.41 0.07
N THR A 431 8.35 18.70 0.16
CA THR A 431 7.85 18.09 1.41
C THR A 431 8.17 16.61 1.53
N PHE A 432 8.62 15.96 0.45
CA PHE A 432 9.04 14.56 0.51
C PHE A 432 10.20 14.38 1.50
N PHE A 433 10.12 13.36 2.35
CA PHE A 433 11.14 13.01 3.34
C PHE A 433 11.61 14.19 4.22
N SER A 434 10.70 15.09 4.55
CA SER A 434 10.99 16.32 5.30
C SER A 434 10.29 16.36 6.66
N PRO A 435 10.66 15.50 7.64
CA PRO A 435 10.02 15.47 8.97
C PRO A 435 10.14 16.81 9.71
N GLY A 436 11.22 17.58 9.48
CA GLY A 436 11.36 18.94 10.01
C GLY A 436 10.23 19.90 9.57
N ALA A 437 9.57 19.66 8.43
CA ALA A 437 8.42 20.44 8.00
C ALA A 437 7.16 20.17 8.84
N VAL A 438 7.07 19.02 9.52
CA VAL A 438 6.05 18.72 10.52
C VAL A 438 6.48 19.33 11.86
N LEU A 439 7.73 19.10 12.28
CA LEU A 439 8.21 19.47 13.61
C LEU A 439 8.32 20.98 13.85
N LEU A 440 8.77 21.74 12.84
CA LEU A 440 9.13 23.16 12.99
C LEU A 440 8.04 24.14 12.53
N ARG A 441 6.92 23.64 11.97
CA ARG A 441 5.90 24.50 11.34
C ARG A 441 4.51 24.29 11.93
N ASP A 442 4.43 24.46 13.24
CA ASP A 442 3.21 24.38 14.06
C ASP A 442 2.56 22.99 14.13
N GLY A 443 3.34 21.94 13.90
CA GLY A 443 2.96 20.56 14.14
C GLY A 443 1.97 19.95 13.15
N CYS A 444 1.17 19.01 13.62
CA CYS A 444 0.24 18.25 12.76
C CYS A 444 -1.02 19.05 12.41
N ASP A 445 -1.46 19.90 13.32
CA ASP A 445 -2.74 20.63 13.27
C ASP A 445 -2.97 21.39 11.95
N PRO A 446 -2.05 22.26 11.48
CA PRO A 446 -2.25 22.98 10.23
C PRO A 446 -2.34 22.08 9.00
N LEU A 447 -1.59 20.97 9.01
CA LEU A 447 -1.61 19.97 7.94
C LEU A 447 -2.95 19.24 7.90
N ILE A 448 -3.44 18.79 9.07
CA ILE A 448 -4.76 18.16 9.19
C ILE A 448 -5.87 19.12 8.74
N ARG A 449 -5.84 20.40 9.16
CA ARG A 449 -6.78 21.41 8.64
C ARG A 449 -6.69 21.57 7.12
N GLY A 450 -5.48 21.51 6.56
CA GLY A 450 -5.25 21.49 5.12
C GLY A 450 -5.91 20.32 4.40
N LEU A 451 -5.78 19.12 4.95
CA LEU A 451 -6.35 17.91 4.40
C LEU A 451 -7.88 17.92 4.40
N ILE A 452 -8.52 18.41 5.46
CA ILE A 452 -10.00 18.42 5.57
C ILE A 452 -10.64 19.61 4.85
N PHE A 453 -9.98 20.77 4.80
CA PHE A 453 -10.58 22.01 4.27
C PHE A 453 -10.37 22.16 2.77
N THR A 454 -9.33 21.51 2.23
CA THR A 454 -8.99 21.60 0.81
C THR A 454 -9.59 20.42 0.04
N PRO A 455 -10.32 20.69 -1.07
CA PRO A 455 -10.72 19.65 -2.00
C PRO A 455 -9.54 18.88 -2.60
N ALA A 456 -9.74 17.59 -2.86
CA ALA A 456 -8.78 16.81 -3.65
C ALA A 456 -8.79 17.26 -5.13
N LYS A 457 -7.79 16.82 -5.89
CA LYS A 457 -7.85 16.92 -7.35
C LYS A 457 -8.89 15.94 -7.88
N GLU A 458 -9.71 16.35 -8.86
CA GLU A 458 -10.66 15.45 -9.51
C GLU A 458 -9.94 14.45 -10.44
N LYS A 459 -10.40 13.20 -10.44
CA LYS A 459 -9.87 12.13 -11.32
C LYS A 459 -10.47 12.21 -12.73
N LEU A 460 -9.83 12.98 -13.60
CA LEU A 460 -10.23 13.15 -15.00
C LEU A 460 -9.24 12.50 -15.97
N ALA A 461 -9.74 11.88 -17.05
CA ALA A 461 -8.93 11.16 -18.04
C ALA A 461 -7.87 12.04 -18.75
N ASP A 462 -8.12 13.35 -18.87
CA ASP A 462 -7.20 14.32 -19.49
C ASP A 462 -6.40 15.14 -18.46
N GLN A 463 -6.55 14.83 -17.17
CA GLN A 463 -5.76 15.41 -16.09
C GLN A 463 -5.40 14.33 -15.08
N LEU A 464 -4.49 13.39 -15.38
CA LEU A 464 -4.23 12.30 -14.44
C LEU A 464 -3.30 12.72 -13.29
N MET A 465 -2.12 13.28 -13.60
CA MET A 465 -1.07 13.48 -12.59
C MET A 465 -0.36 14.82 -12.70
N THR A 466 -0.16 15.47 -11.55
CA THR A 466 0.62 16.71 -11.43
C THR A 466 2.10 16.50 -11.74
N ASP A 467 2.75 17.53 -12.31
CA ASP A 467 4.19 17.54 -12.55
C ASP A 467 5.01 17.51 -11.24
N GLN A 468 4.40 17.79 -10.09
CA GLN A 468 5.04 17.55 -8.79
C GLN A 468 5.40 16.06 -8.57
N LEU A 469 4.64 15.15 -9.18
CA LEU A 469 4.85 13.70 -9.11
C LEU A 469 5.41 13.13 -10.42
N ARG A 470 5.11 13.76 -11.56
CA ARG A 470 5.52 13.28 -12.88
C ARG A 470 6.92 13.76 -13.29
N GLU A 471 7.33 14.93 -12.81
CA GLU A 471 8.59 15.57 -13.20
C GLU A 471 9.52 15.84 -12.03
N ARG A 472 8.99 15.87 -10.80
CA ARG A 472 9.71 16.37 -9.61
C ARG A 472 9.67 15.40 -8.44
N LEU A 473 9.21 14.16 -8.65
CA LEU A 473 9.14 13.18 -7.56
C LEU A 473 10.53 12.96 -6.99
N TYR A 474 10.66 13.19 -5.68
CA TYR A 474 11.90 13.01 -4.94
C TYR A 474 13.11 13.80 -5.47
N GLU A 475 12.88 14.91 -6.18
CA GLU A 475 13.94 15.80 -6.70
C GLU A 475 14.93 16.24 -5.61
N ASN A 476 14.46 16.37 -4.36
CA ASN A 476 15.29 16.85 -3.25
C ASN A 476 16.11 15.77 -2.56
N VAL A 477 15.91 14.48 -2.85
CA VAL A 477 16.59 13.37 -2.12
C VAL A 477 17.24 12.36 -3.07
N GLY A 478 17.09 12.55 -4.39
CA GLY A 478 17.65 11.71 -5.44
C GLY A 478 18.56 12.48 -6.39
N HIS A 479 19.33 11.76 -7.20
CA HIS A 479 20.24 12.38 -8.17
C HIS A 479 19.52 12.90 -9.44
N ILE A 480 18.43 12.24 -9.84
CA ILE A 480 17.57 12.63 -10.97
C ILE A 480 16.11 12.62 -10.51
N PRO A 481 15.28 13.63 -10.76
CA PRO A 481 13.85 13.55 -10.45
C PRO A 481 13.16 12.34 -11.07
N GLN A 482 12.13 11.80 -10.42
CA GLN A 482 11.40 10.62 -10.88
C GLN A 482 10.03 10.98 -11.48
N ASP A 483 9.46 10.00 -12.16
CA ASP A 483 8.12 10.07 -12.76
C ASP A 483 7.22 9.00 -12.16
N LEU A 484 6.29 9.39 -11.27
CA LEU A 484 5.42 8.44 -10.60
C LEU A 484 4.45 7.72 -11.56
N CYS A 485 4.01 8.35 -12.64
CA CYS A 485 3.17 7.68 -13.64
C CYS A 485 4.01 6.63 -14.41
N GLY A 486 5.20 7.02 -14.86
CA GLY A 486 6.16 6.10 -15.47
C GLY A 486 6.49 4.91 -14.56
N LEU A 487 6.73 5.17 -13.27
CA LEU A 487 6.96 4.12 -12.27
C LEU A 487 5.76 3.18 -12.11
N ASN A 488 4.52 3.67 -12.15
CA ASN A 488 3.34 2.80 -12.04
C ASN A 488 3.22 1.86 -13.24
N VAL A 489 3.47 2.35 -14.45
CA VAL A 489 3.49 1.54 -15.68
C VAL A 489 4.64 0.53 -15.65
N GLN A 490 5.85 0.99 -15.31
CA GLN A 490 7.02 0.11 -15.26
C GLN A 490 6.84 -0.98 -14.20
N ARG A 491 6.23 -0.64 -13.05
CA ARG A 491 5.93 -1.58 -11.98
C ARG A 491 4.83 -2.57 -12.35
N SER A 492 3.80 -2.18 -13.10
CA SER A 492 2.78 -3.14 -13.57
C SER A 492 3.39 -4.20 -14.49
N ARG A 493 4.35 -3.81 -15.34
CA ARG A 493 5.11 -4.74 -16.20
C ARG A 493 6.08 -5.61 -15.40
N ASP A 494 6.78 -5.05 -14.42
CA ASP A 494 7.64 -5.77 -13.47
C ASP A 494 6.88 -6.88 -12.73
N HIS A 495 5.65 -6.58 -12.31
CA HIS A 495 4.75 -7.49 -11.61
C HIS A 495 4.05 -8.49 -12.55
N GLY A 496 4.27 -8.41 -13.86
CA GLY A 496 3.63 -9.29 -14.83
C GLY A 496 2.11 -9.22 -14.78
N LEU A 497 1.54 -8.02 -14.66
CA LEU A 497 0.09 -7.86 -14.74
C LEU A 497 -0.40 -7.97 -16.19
N ALA A 498 -1.55 -8.61 -16.38
CA ALA A 498 -2.22 -8.65 -17.67
C ALA A 498 -2.66 -7.25 -18.12
N ALA A 499 -2.81 -7.08 -19.44
CA ALA A 499 -3.28 -5.85 -20.05
C ALA A 499 -4.73 -5.50 -19.63
N TYR A 500 -5.07 -4.22 -19.72
CA TYR A 500 -6.34 -3.64 -19.29
C TYR A 500 -7.58 -4.39 -19.82
N PHE A 501 -7.61 -4.77 -21.10
CA PHE A 501 -8.77 -5.47 -21.67
C PHE A 501 -8.94 -6.89 -21.12
N ALA A 502 -7.87 -7.57 -20.69
CA ALA A 502 -7.97 -8.85 -20.01
C ALA A 502 -8.74 -8.73 -18.69
N TRP A 503 -8.51 -7.65 -17.93
CA TRP A 503 -9.26 -7.37 -16.70
C TRP A 503 -10.73 -7.10 -16.95
N ARG A 504 -11.06 -6.36 -18.03
CA ARG A 504 -12.47 -6.15 -18.40
C ARG A 504 -13.15 -7.48 -18.74
N ARG A 505 -12.50 -8.35 -19.51
CA ARG A 505 -13.02 -9.70 -19.81
C ARG A 505 -13.19 -10.54 -18.55
N HIS A 506 -12.21 -10.53 -17.65
CA HIS A 506 -12.25 -11.30 -16.40
C HIS A 506 -13.47 -10.96 -15.54
N TYR A 507 -13.83 -9.68 -15.46
CA TYR A 507 -15.02 -9.22 -14.73
C TYR A 507 -16.29 -9.16 -15.59
N ASN A 508 -16.31 -9.78 -16.77
CA ASN A 508 -17.46 -9.76 -17.70
C ASN A 508 -17.94 -8.36 -18.07
N LEU A 509 -17.03 -7.40 -18.13
CA LEU A 509 -17.30 -6.02 -18.53
C LEU A 509 -17.18 -5.86 -20.06
N SER A 510 -17.88 -4.87 -20.61
CA SER A 510 -17.81 -4.55 -22.05
C SER A 510 -16.38 -4.20 -22.47
N VAL A 511 -15.86 -4.84 -23.51
CA VAL A 511 -14.54 -4.53 -24.08
C VAL A 511 -14.72 -3.62 -25.30
N PRO A 512 -14.20 -2.39 -25.28
CA PRO A 512 -14.30 -1.48 -26.43
C PRO A 512 -13.64 -2.05 -27.69
N THR A 513 -14.34 -1.97 -28.81
CA THR A 513 -13.86 -2.42 -30.13
C THR A 513 -13.31 -1.30 -30.99
N ASN A 514 -13.58 -0.05 -30.62
CA ASN A 514 -13.19 1.14 -31.39
C ASN A 514 -12.98 2.37 -30.47
N VAL A 515 -12.48 3.46 -31.05
CA VAL A 515 -12.16 4.70 -30.33
C VAL A 515 -13.37 5.34 -29.66
N TYR A 516 -14.56 5.24 -30.28
CA TYR A 516 -15.78 5.84 -29.75
C TYR A 516 -16.24 5.11 -28.49
N GLU A 517 -16.25 3.77 -28.50
CA GLU A 517 -16.59 2.95 -27.33
C GLU A 517 -15.62 3.17 -26.17
N LEU A 518 -14.31 3.23 -26.46
CA LEU A 518 -13.29 3.52 -25.44
C LEU A 518 -13.43 4.96 -24.92
N GLY A 519 -13.74 5.90 -25.82
CA GLY A 519 -14.00 7.31 -25.52
C GLY A 519 -15.20 7.50 -24.60
N LYS A 520 -16.29 6.75 -24.82
CA LYS A 520 -17.50 6.76 -23.96
C LYS A 520 -17.16 6.26 -22.56
N LEU A 521 -16.37 5.21 -22.46
CA LEU A 521 -15.95 4.60 -21.19
C LEU A 521 -15.04 5.55 -20.38
N MET A 522 -14.11 6.24 -21.04
CA MET A 522 -13.22 7.23 -20.41
C MET A 522 -13.87 8.62 -20.23
N GLY A 523 -15.04 8.84 -20.83
CA GLY A 523 -15.66 10.17 -20.95
C GLY A 523 -14.85 11.15 -21.80
N ASN A 524 -13.91 10.68 -22.61
CA ASN A 524 -13.02 11.51 -23.42
C ASN A 524 -12.44 10.74 -24.64
N GLU A 525 -13.03 10.97 -25.82
CA GLU A 525 -12.60 10.33 -27.07
C GLU A 525 -11.17 10.71 -27.49
N LYS A 526 -10.71 11.92 -27.17
CA LYS A 526 -9.33 12.35 -27.47
C LYS A 526 -8.31 11.54 -26.68
N VAL A 527 -8.61 11.24 -25.42
CA VAL A 527 -7.75 10.38 -24.58
C VAL A 527 -7.79 8.94 -25.10
N ALA A 528 -8.96 8.42 -25.45
CA ALA A 528 -9.08 7.10 -26.07
C ALA A 528 -8.26 6.99 -27.37
N HIS A 529 -8.31 8.01 -28.23
CA HIS A 529 -7.50 8.07 -29.44
C HIS A 529 -5.99 8.02 -29.13
N LYS A 530 -5.52 8.77 -28.11
CA LYS A 530 -4.12 8.72 -27.67
C LYS A 530 -3.70 7.31 -27.25
N PHE A 531 -4.53 6.58 -26.50
CA PHE A 531 -4.23 5.19 -26.11
C PHE A 531 -4.05 4.28 -27.33
N LEU A 532 -5.01 4.29 -28.26
CA LEU A 532 -4.97 3.41 -29.43
C LEU A 532 -3.79 3.75 -30.35
N THR A 533 -3.49 5.03 -30.54
CA THR A 533 -2.34 5.48 -31.34
C THR A 533 -1.02 5.10 -30.69
N LEU A 534 -0.89 5.26 -29.36
CA LEU A 534 0.35 5.00 -28.63
C LEU A 534 0.68 3.50 -28.51
N TYR A 535 -0.31 2.67 -28.21
CA TYR A 535 -0.10 1.23 -27.99
C TYR A 535 -0.16 0.40 -29.27
N GLN A 536 -0.80 0.91 -30.33
CA GLN A 536 -1.01 0.26 -31.64
C GLN A 536 -1.86 -1.02 -31.61
N SER A 537 -1.91 -1.73 -30.50
CA SER A 537 -2.84 -2.81 -30.18
C SER A 537 -3.53 -2.53 -28.86
N SER A 538 -4.86 -2.63 -28.84
CA SER A 538 -5.66 -2.46 -27.63
C SER A 538 -5.40 -3.56 -26.59
N GLU A 539 -4.92 -4.73 -27.03
CA GLU A 539 -4.53 -5.85 -26.16
C GLU A 539 -3.22 -5.60 -25.40
N ASN A 540 -2.52 -4.49 -25.68
CA ASN A 540 -1.26 -4.13 -25.03
C ASN A 540 -1.40 -3.02 -23.99
N ILE A 541 -2.58 -2.43 -23.82
CA ILE A 541 -2.78 -1.28 -22.94
C ILE A 541 -2.52 -1.68 -21.48
N ASP A 542 -1.55 -1.04 -20.83
CA ASP A 542 -1.23 -1.30 -19.42
C ASP A 542 -2.44 -1.00 -18.52
N LEU A 543 -2.65 -1.83 -17.49
CA LEU A 543 -3.81 -1.75 -16.60
C LEU A 543 -3.98 -0.36 -15.96
N TRP A 544 -2.95 0.15 -15.29
CA TRP A 544 -3.06 1.35 -14.46
C TRP A 544 -3.51 2.59 -15.23
N PRO A 545 -2.80 3.06 -16.29
CA PRO A 545 -3.14 4.32 -16.94
C PRO A 545 -4.54 4.30 -17.58
N ALA A 546 -4.98 3.15 -18.10
CA ALA A 546 -6.32 3.02 -18.69
C ALA A 546 -7.41 2.93 -17.62
N ALA A 547 -7.21 2.13 -16.57
CA ALA A 547 -8.22 1.94 -15.52
C ALA A 547 -8.48 3.22 -14.71
N VAL A 548 -7.48 4.08 -14.48
CA VAL A 548 -7.70 5.40 -13.85
C VAL A 548 -8.36 6.42 -14.78
N SER A 549 -8.30 6.18 -16.10
CA SER A 549 -8.91 7.04 -17.11
C SER A 549 -10.40 6.75 -17.32
N GLU A 550 -10.94 5.66 -16.77
CA GLU A 550 -12.37 5.37 -16.83
C GLU A 550 -13.19 6.43 -16.10
N LYS A 551 -14.39 6.74 -16.60
CA LYS A 551 -15.36 7.58 -15.88
C LYS A 551 -15.75 6.88 -14.57
N ALA A 552 -15.90 7.67 -13.51
CA ALA A 552 -16.33 7.14 -12.22
C ALA A 552 -17.74 6.50 -12.29
N VAL A 553 -17.93 5.41 -11.56
CA VAL A 553 -19.25 4.78 -11.36
C VAL A 553 -20.18 5.76 -10.62
N PRO A 554 -21.51 5.66 -10.79
CA PRO A 554 -22.45 6.53 -10.08
C PRO A 554 -22.22 6.50 -8.56
N GLY A 555 -22.04 7.69 -7.97
CA GLY A 555 -21.80 7.85 -6.53
C GLY A 555 -20.39 7.49 -6.04
N GLY A 556 -19.52 6.94 -6.89
CA GLY A 556 -18.13 6.61 -6.56
C GLY A 556 -17.10 7.58 -7.16
N VAL A 557 -15.82 7.27 -6.93
CA VAL A 557 -14.65 8.02 -7.44
C VAL A 557 -13.90 7.24 -8.53
N VAL A 558 -14.02 5.90 -8.56
CA VAL A 558 -13.34 5.02 -9.53
C VAL A 558 -14.26 4.53 -10.64
N GLY A 559 -13.70 4.16 -11.79
CA GLY A 559 -14.45 3.48 -12.85
C GLY A 559 -14.64 1.99 -12.57
N GLU A 560 -15.38 1.31 -13.45
CA GLU A 560 -15.82 -0.08 -13.28
C GLU A 560 -14.66 -1.08 -13.09
N THR A 561 -13.58 -0.97 -13.87
CA THR A 561 -12.46 -1.93 -13.74
C THR A 561 -11.80 -1.83 -12.37
N LEU A 562 -11.53 -0.60 -11.92
CA LEU A 562 -10.96 -0.37 -10.59
C LEU A 562 -11.96 -0.71 -9.49
N PHE A 563 -13.26 -0.42 -9.68
CA PHE A 563 -14.32 -0.81 -8.75
C PHE A 563 -14.25 -2.32 -8.47
N HIS A 564 -14.19 -3.17 -9.49
CA HIS A 564 -14.16 -4.62 -9.29
C HIS A 564 -12.88 -5.10 -8.62
N ILE A 565 -11.70 -4.63 -9.05
CA ILE A 565 -10.41 -5.03 -8.43
C ILE A 565 -10.36 -4.61 -6.95
N ILE A 566 -10.78 -3.39 -6.66
CA ILE A 566 -10.74 -2.85 -5.30
C ILE A 566 -11.79 -3.51 -4.42
N ALA A 567 -13.04 -3.66 -4.91
CA ALA A 567 -14.12 -4.28 -4.15
C ALA A 567 -13.84 -5.76 -3.84
N ASP A 568 -13.26 -6.51 -4.79
CA ASP A 568 -12.81 -7.89 -4.56
C ASP A 568 -11.78 -7.96 -3.43
N GLN A 569 -10.80 -7.05 -3.43
CA GLN A 569 -9.80 -7.05 -2.36
C GLN A 569 -10.39 -6.69 -1.00
N PHE A 570 -11.23 -5.66 -0.90
CA PHE A 570 -11.87 -5.30 0.38
C PHE A 570 -12.86 -6.37 0.85
N LYS A 571 -13.49 -7.11 -0.06
CA LYS A 571 -14.27 -8.29 0.31
C LYS A 571 -13.37 -9.35 0.97
N HIS A 572 -12.22 -9.67 0.38
CA HIS A 572 -11.28 -10.64 0.96
C HIS A 572 -10.67 -10.17 2.29
N THR A 573 -10.30 -8.89 2.39
CA THR A 573 -9.79 -8.31 3.64
C THR A 573 -10.84 -8.35 4.77
N LYS A 574 -12.14 -8.28 4.45
CA LYS A 574 -13.22 -8.42 5.44
C LYS A 574 -13.56 -9.87 5.74
N CYS A 575 -13.87 -10.65 4.71
CA CYS A 575 -14.44 -12.00 4.84
C CYS A 575 -13.38 -13.07 5.11
N GLY A 576 -12.10 -12.85 4.77
CA GLY A 576 -11.01 -13.76 5.11
C GLY A 576 -10.33 -13.45 6.46
N ASP A 577 -10.78 -12.41 7.17
CA ASP A 577 -10.16 -11.97 8.43
C ASP A 577 -10.97 -12.46 9.64
N ARG A 578 -10.43 -13.45 10.36
CA ARG A 578 -11.03 -14.01 11.57
C ARG A 578 -11.25 -12.95 12.66
N HIS A 579 -10.39 -11.93 12.68
CA HIS A 579 -10.37 -10.89 13.71
C HIS A 579 -11.03 -9.58 13.25
N PHE A 580 -11.79 -9.59 12.14
CA PHE A 580 -12.49 -8.40 11.66
C PHE A 580 -13.48 -7.91 12.74
N TYR A 581 -13.56 -6.59 12.97
CA TYR A 581 -14.16 -6.03 14.19
C TYR A 581 -15.65 -6.34 14.39
N THR A 582 -16.37 -6.72 13.34
CA THR A 582 -17.79 -7.12 13.42
C THR A 582 -17.99 -8.62 13.59
N ASN A 583 -16.92 -9.41 13.63
CA ASN A 583 -17.03 -10.85 13.80
C ASN A 583 -17.51 -11.19 15.20
N CYS A 584 -18.24 -12.30 15.29
CA CYS A 584 -18.81 -12.79 16.53
C CYS A 584 -17.69 -13.15 17.51
N GLY A 585 -17.82 -12.72 18.76
CA GLY A 585 -16.81 -12.97 19.80
C GLY A 585 -15.61 -12.02 19.77
N GLU A 586 -15.41 -11.19 18.74
CA GLU A 586 -14.29 -10.24 18.72
C GLU A 586 -14.47 -9.08 19.70
N PHE A 587 -15.71 -8.59 19.83
CA PHE A 587 -16.10 -7.55 20.78
C PHE A 587 -17.49 -7.86 21.34
N THR A 588 -17.75 -7.44 22.58
CA THR A 588 -19.11 -7.48 23.13
C THR A 588 -20.02 -6.47 22.41
N PRO A 589 -21.36 -6.62 22.44
CA PRO A 589 -22.26 -5.65 21.83
C PRO A 589 -22.07 -4.21 22.34
N ALA A 590 -21.70 -4.03 23.61
CA ALA A 590 -21.41 -2.70 24.18
C ALA A 590 -20.10 -2.11 23.64
N GLN A 591 -19.05 -2.93 23.55
CA GLN A 591 -17.78 -2.54 22.95
C GLN A 591 -17.95 -2.17 21.46
N LEU A 592 -18.71 -2.98 20.72
CA LEU A 592 -18.98 -2.74 19.30
C LEU A 592 -19.77 -1.44 19.08
N ARG A 593 -20.74 -1.10 19.96
CA ARG A 593 -21.44 0.19 19.91
C ARG A 593 -20.48 1.37 20.07
N SER A 594 -19.51 1.27 20.98
CA SER A 594 -18.49 2.32 21.15
C SER A 594 -17.62 2.47 19.90
N ILE A 595 -17.12 1.36 19.34
CA ILE A 595 -16.31 1.38 18.11
C ILE A 595 -17.09 1.98 16.93
N LYS A 596 -18.37 1.62 16.79
CA LYS A 596 -19.25 2.17 15.74
C LYS A 596 -19.59 3.65 15.89
N GLY A 597 -19.24 4.27 17.03
CA GLY A 597 -19.33 5.72 17.21
C GLY A 597 -18.11 6.48 16.68
N MET A 598 -17.02 5.79 16.33
CA MET A 598 -15.81 6.43 15.85
C MET A 598 -15.96 6.90 14.41
N THR A 599 -15.56 8.15 14.17
CA THR A 599 -15.39 8.70 12.84
C THR A 599 -13.97 9.21 12.61
N MET A 600 -13.59 9.50 11.37
CA MET A 600 -12.34 10.21 11.10
C MET A 600 -12.30 11.56 11.84
N ALA A 601 -13.39 12.32 11.85
CA ALA A 601 -13.47 13.57 12.60
C ALA A 601 -13.24 13.35 14.11
N CYS A 602 -13.81 12.28 14.68
CA CYS A 602 -13.60 11.93 16.08
C CYS A 602 -12.16 11.56 16.41
N LEU A 603 -11.51 10.76 15.55
CA LEU A 603 -10.09 10.44 15.68
C LEU A 603 -9.24 11.72 15.74
N LEU A 604 -9.49 12.67 14.85
CA LEU A 604 -8.76 13.93 14.79
C LEU A 604 -9.02 14.79 16.04
N CYS A 605 -10.28 14.96 16.45
CA CYS A 605 -10.64 15.69 17.68
C CYS A 605 -9.96 15.13 18.93
N GLU A 606 -9.90 13.80 19.06
CA GLU A 606 -9.35 13.16 20.25
C GLU A 606 -7.81 13.19 20.32
N ASN A 607 -7.11 13.48 19.21
CA ASN A 607 -5.65 13.31 19.07
C ASN A 607 -4.91 14.53 18.48
N SER A 608 -5.57 15.67 18.37
CA SER A 608 -5.01 16.94 17.89
C SER A 608 -5.43 18.10 18.81
N HIS A 609 -5.00 19.34 18.52
CA HIS A 609 -5.51 20.54 19.19
C HIS A 609 -6.59 21.25 18.36
N ILE A 610 -7.16 20.58 17.35
CA ILE A 610 -8.23 21.14 16.53
C ILE A 610 -9.52 21.14 17.34
N GLU A 611 -10.17 22.31 17.40
CA GLU A 611 -11.40 22.51 18.20
C GLU A 611 -12.68 22.36 17.38
N GLU A 612 -12.61 22.58 16.07
CA GLU A 612 -13.77 22.49 15.17
C GLU A 612 -13.42 21.75 13.88
N LEU A 613 -14.27 20.81 13.49
CA LEU A 613 -14.14 19.95 12.31
C LEU A 613 -15.51 19.77 11.63
N PRO A 614 -15.57 19.42 10.34
CA PRO A 614 -16.81 18.91 9.77
C PRO A 614 -17.13 17.54 10.38
N GLU A 615 -18.41 17.17 10.40
CA GLU A 615 -18.83 15.85 10.89
C GLU A 615 -18.22 14.70 10.08
N TYR A 616 -18.07 14.90 8.77
CA TYR A 616 -17.48 13.94 7.83
C TYR A 616 -16.21 14.52 7.22
N ALA A 617 -15.04 14.01 7.63
CA ALA A 617 -13.75 14.57 7.26
C ALA A 617 -13.34 14.31 5.79
N PHE A 618 -13.95 13.30 5.15
CA PHE A 618 -13.62 12.89 3.78
C PHE A 618 -14.38 13.66 2.69
N ILE A 619 -15.46 14.35 3.03
CA ILE A 619 -16.30 15.07 2.06
C ILE A 619 -16.19 16.58 2.23
N VAL A 620 -16.25 17.30 1.11
CA VAL A 620 -16.15 18.75 1.09
C VAL A 620 -17.35 19.33 1.83
N SER A 621 -17.08 20.08 2.90
CA SER A 621 -18.08 20.73 3.75
C SER A 621 -17.84 22.23 3.80
N LYS A 622 -18.89 23.03 4.02
CA LYS A 622 -18.73 24.48 4.18
C LYS A 622 -18.28 24.79 5.59
N ARG A 623 -17.47 25.85 5.78
CA ARG A 623 -16.96 26.25 7.11
C ARG A 623 -18.06 26.42 8.18
N LYS A 624 -19.24 26.89 7.77
CA LYS A 624 -20.42 27.08 8.64
C LYS A 624 -21.06 25.78 9.14
N GLU A 625 -20.72 24.63 8.56
CA GLU A 625 -21.22 23.30 8.93
C GLU A 625 -20.29 22.60 9.93
N TYR A 626 -19.17 23.23 10.30
CA TYR A 626 -18.20 22.66 11.22
C TYR A 626 -18.78 22.69 12.64
N LYS A 627 -18.58 21.59 13.36
CA LYS A 627 -19.04 21.41 14.74
C LYS A 627 -17.84 21.46 15.68
N LYS A 628 -18.11 21.84 16.93
CA LYS A 628 -17.11 21.74 17.99
C LYS A 628 -16.78 20.27 18.25
N CYS A 629 -15.53 19.97 18.58
CA CYS A 629 -15.11 18.60 18.87
C CYS A 629 -15.89 17.97 20.03
N SER A 630 -16.38 18.77 20.98
CA SER A 630 -17.27 18.31 22.06
C SER A 630 -18.62 17.77 21.57
N GLU A 631 -19.05 18.12 20.36
CA GLU A 631 -20.33 17.73 19.75
C GLU A 631 -20.19 16.58 18.74
N ILE A 632 -18.96 16.23 18.33
CA ILE A 632 -18.72 15.20 17.31
C ILE A 632 -18.78 13.82 17.93
N CYS A 633 -17.81 13.48 18.80
CA CYS A 633 -17.73 12.16 19.42
C CYS A 633 -16.59 12.08 20.44
N LYS A 634 -16.67 11.06 21.31
CA LYS A 634 -15.56 10.60 22.14
C LYS A 634 -15.59 9.08 22.20
N LEU A 635 -14.42 8.44 22.09
CA LEU A 635 -14.32 6.99 22.28
C LEU A 635 -14.66 6.63 23.73
N ASP A 636 -15.76 5.90 23.93
CA ASP A 636 -16.17 5.39 25.23
C ASP A 636 -15.47 4.05 25.52
N LEU A 637 -14.67 4.02 26.59
CA LEU A 637 -13.93 2.83 27.00
C LEU A 637 -14.56 2.12 28.20
N GLU A 638 -15.65 2.63 28.77
CA GLU A 638 -16.35 1.99 29.89
C GLU A 638 -16.71 0.52 29.63
N PRO A 639 -17.10 0.10 28.40
CA PRO A 639 -17.34 -1.31 28.09
C PRO A 639 -16.12 -2.24 28.22
N TRP A 640 -14.92 -1.74 28.50
CA TRP A 640 -13.71 -2.54 28.78
C TRP A 640 -13.34 -2.61 30.26
N ARG A 641 -14.08 -1.94 31.15
CA ARG A 641 -13.82 -1.98 32.60
C ARG A 641 -14.14 -3.36 33.16
N GLY A 642 -13.22 -3.91 33.95
CA GLY A 642 -13.38 -5.19 34.64
C GLY A 642 -13.54 -6.40 33.71
N CYS A 643 -13.29 -6.24 32.41
CA CYS A 643 -13.35 -7.34 31.45
C CYS A 643 -12.11 -8.23 31.58
N ASP A 644 -12.28 -9.54 31.36
CA ASP A 644 -11.16 -10.44 31.13
C ASP A 644 -10.82 -10.43 29.62
N PRO A 645 -9.66 -9.87 29.23
CA PRO A 645 -9.28 -9.75 27.82
C PRO A 645 -8.89 -11.08 27.18
N TYR A 646 -8.76 -12.16 27.97
CA TYR A 646 -8.47 -13.51 27.49
C TYR A 646 -9.70 -14.41 27.41
N ASN A 647 -10.83 -13.97 27.98
CA ASN A 647 -12.02 -14.77 28.16
C ASN A 647 -13.19 -14.14 27.40
N HIS A 648 -13.15 -14.26 26.08
CA HIS A 648 -14.33 -14.05 25.26
C HIS A 648 -15.09 -15.37 25.22
N ALA A 649 -16.36 -15.34 25.61
CA ALA A 649 -17.25 -16.48 25.43
C ALA A 649 -17.12 -16.96 23.98
N GLU A 650 -16.76 -18.23 23.79
CA GLU A 650 -16.98 -18.93 22.53
C GLU A 650 -18.50 -18.90 22.29
N SER A 651 -19.01 -17.82 21.69
CA SER A 651 -20.39 -17.81 21.23
C SER A 651 -20.44 -18.71 20.02
N GLU A 652 -20.98 -19.91 20.26
CA GLU A 652 -21.43 -20.88 19.28
C GLU A 652 -21.99 -20.21 18.01
N LYS A 653 -21.49 -20.69 16.86
CA LYS A 653 -22.05 -20.53 15.51
C LYS A 653 -22.07 -19.11 14.92
N CYS A 654 -20.93 -18.71 14.36
CA CYS A 654 -20.93 -17.89 13.14
C CYS A 654 -20.41 -18.73 11.97
N GLY A 655 -21.36 -19.38 11.27
CA GLY A 655 -21.14 -20.15 10.04
C GLY A 655 -20.44 -21.50 10.25
N GLU A 656 -21.19 -22.59 10.20
CA GLU A 656 -20.62 -23.93 9.94
C GLU A 656 -20.02 -23.90 8.51
N SER A 657 -18.72 -24.10 8.36
CA SER A 657 -18.10 -24.23 7.03
C SER A 657 -18.32 -25.66 6.52
N ASN A 658 -19.01 -25.78 5.38
CA ASN A 658 -18.88 -26.93 4.50
C ASN A 658 -17.42 -27.03 4.04
N GLY A 659 -16.89 -28.25 3.89
CA GLY A 659 -15.48 -28.49 3.60
C GLY A 659 -14.93 -27.59 2.48
N CYS A 660 -13.76 -26.99 2.71
CA CYS A 660 -13.08 -26.21 1.67
C CYS A 660 -12.64 -27.19 0.57
N GLY A 661 -13.20 -27.07 -0.64
CA GLY A 661 -12.67 -27.79 -1.79
C GLY A 661 -11.27 -27.27 -2.12
N GLU A 662 -10.34 -28.16 -2.46
CA GLU A 662 -9.02 -27.80 -2.96
C GLU A 662 -9.18 -27.06 -4.30
N SER A 663 -9.17 -25.72 -4.29
CA SER A 663 -9.16 -24.92 -5.52
C SER A 663 -7.73 -24.51 -5.86
N TYR A 664 -7.17 -25.26 -6.81
CA TYR A 664 -5.96 -25.08 -7.60
C TYR A 664 -5.33 -23.67 -7.64
N CYS A 665 -4.13 -23.56 -7.04
CA CYS A 665 -3.14 -22.56 -7.44
C CYS A 665 -2.56 -22.93 -8.81
N CYS A 666 -2.49 -21.94 -9.71
CA CYS A 666 -1.97 -21.98 -11.08
C CYS A 666 -2.86 -22.67 -12.12
N GLY A 667 -3.68 -21.88 -12.80
CA GLY A 667 -4.17 -22.23 -14.13
C GLY A 667 -2.99 -22.33 -15.10
N LYS A 668 -2.95 -23.43 -15.86
CA LYS A 668 -2.01 -23.65 -16.98
C LYS A 668 -2.23 -22.66 -18.12
#